data_AF-A0A934J433-F1
#
_entry.id   AF-A0A934J433-F1
#
_cell.length_a   1.000
_cell.length_b   1.000
_cell.length_c   1.000
_cell.angle_alpha   90.00
_cell.angle_beta   90.00
_cell.angle_gamma   90.00
#
_symmetry.space_group_name_H-M   'P 1'
#
loop_
_entity.id
_entity.type
_entity.pdbx_description
1 polymer ?
#
loop_
_entity_poly.entity_id
_entity_poly.type
_entity_poly.pdbx_seq_one_letter_code
_entity_poly.pdbx_strand_id
1 'polypeptide(L)'
;MKNTVICLLIALFAFGTSFSQIRPVYAAENDFTFTVGSNGATVANYGGTDLNVVIPATYEGTTVTEIGRSAFDTYGTGKPKITSVVIPNSVKVIQTYGFRYTSLTSIDLPDSLLTIGSSAFENNSLTTVVFPDSVTTIGNYSFYMNSLTSIKLSENLKTINGGAFDTNHITKLVIPAGVTNVASSSFYNNSLTSVTVLGNATTFGTSVFAGNPGNLKIFGIANSPAAAYAASNGHAFVDGTGLFQTVASAKSLLKSHLPGTDVGQVPANAYNDLSAAYDAAKLFIDEIGNATVASDLADATTPLTSSIAAFNAQIVQAGNTAALVAAIAAAQQALTDHPQGVNVGHTSAETRTSLGTAIGTAQQILDNASHYTQDQLDTAVNQLESAVEVFTAAVVQPGNPTALVAAITAAQQALTDHPQGVNVGQTSAETRSALGTAIGTAQQILDNASHYTQDQLDTTVNQLESAVEVFTAAVVQPGNPTALVAAIAAAQQALTDHPEGVNVGQTSADDRAALQTAIDAAQAIADDAENQSQILLDEAAASLSNALAEFKAAWVELVLTASANDLYGTSDKLRFTVFYGYEVTVTGTPAVPIMVGDDSVTQTVYASYTGARGTALTELTFEYEVPAGLADVDGIEVAVALELPNGANIVRSSGGSPASLTYKVPDTSGIRIVAIPPDVTLTVAPNGLARKTISVTASVYGVAVGNALTKLRWLPGSLSEADFAGGTEGTDILAARQFTIAANGDYTVYARDEAGNEAVKAITLTGISTPSSSNVGDRPITLETTVKMNQGAGITVLVGPTDIKQVTRSDGTVIEQVILSERTRKRVLELLKDVKEPFVSIEIDNAEQAVQARFPADWIADMAKDYPNAIIEVRLNNSSYQLRISAIDLTSLAKRLDAEVSDLTVSILQEQAGEDVRQEIDRIGVSQGFAVFADVIDYKVAAEANGQTLEVRDFGGSYMIRTIKLDGEKTNRNLVAVQYIPANGTIVFVPAQLDIGPDGTTEAILNVPHNSLYTVVDVQARKFVDLNGYWAKADVEHLASKLLVNGVAADRFGPVGTITRAEFTALLIRGLGLSVKESEGGARFADVPASAWYASAVDAAVASGLVSGIGGGRFAPNDPITREQMAVVIGRALTFTGHGSGGDGQEGGRLAAFTDRDSISSWAKAAVVQASEVGIIKGIEDGRFAPTEYATRAQAAVMLKRFLQYVHFID
;
A
#
# COMPACT_ATOMS: atom_id res chain seq x y z
N MET A 1 -39.51 -0.78 39.51
CA MET A 1 -40.30 -1.94 39.99
C MET A 1 -41.27 -2.46 38.90
N LYS A 2 -40.79 -3.03 37.77
CA LYS A 2 -41.63 -3.87 36.86
C LYS A 2 -41.37 -5.38 37.08
N ASN A 3 -40.18 -5.75 37.57
CA ASN A 3 -39.66 -7.13 37.53
C ASN A 3 -40.25 -8.11 38.58
N THR A 4 -41.03 -7.65 39.56
CA THR A 4 -41.38 -8.47 40.75
C THR A 4 -42.70 -9.24 40.63
N VAL A 5 -43.58 -8.89 39.69
CA VAL A 5 -44.95 -9.47 39.61
C VAL A 5 -45.01 -10.72 38.73
N ILE A 6 -44.20 -10.79 37.66
CA ILE A 6 -44.20 -11.90 36.69
C ILE A 6 -43.82 -13.25 37.35
N CYS A 7 -43.04 -13.22 38.44
CA CYS A 7 -42.62 -14.43 39.15
C CYS A 7 -43.76 -15.21 39.85
N LEU A 8 -44.93 -14.60 40.09
CA LEU A 8 -45.97 -15.21 40.94
C LEU A 8 -46.91 -16.19 40.20
N LEU A 9 -46.90 -16.21 38.86
CA LEU A 9 -47.85 -16.99 38.06
C LEU A 9 -47.35 -18.40 37.64
N ILE A 10 -46.09 -18.73 37.94
CA ILE A 10 -45.47 -20.04 37.62
C ILE A 10 -45.24 -20.90 38.89
N ALA A 11 -45.28 -20.28 40.08
CA ALA A 11 -44.90 -20.91 41.36
C ALA A 11 -45.93 -21.89 41.97
N LEU A 12 -46.75 -22.58 41.16
CA LEU A 12 -47.84 -23.45 41.67
C LEU A 12 -48.06 -24.76 40.88
N PHE A 13 -46.99 -25.36 40.34
CA PHE A 13 -47.00 -26.73 39.82
C PHE A 13 -45.94 -27.62 40.50
N ALA A 14 -46.13 -27.87 41.79
CA ALA A 14 -45.23 -28.72 42.59
C ALA A 14 -45.97 -29.59 43.61
N PHE A 15 -46.80 -30.53 43.15
CA PHE A 15 -47.03 -31.84 43.79
C PHE A 15 -47.72 -32.79 42.79
N GLY A 16 -47.32 -34.06 42.76
CA GLY A 16 -47.73 -34.99 41.71
C GLY A 16 -48.97 -35.84 42.06
N THR A 17 -49.96 -35.86 41.16
CA THR A 17 -50.54 -37.12 40.63
C THR A 17 -51.44 -36.84 39.42
N SER A 18 -51.49 -37.83 38.52
CA SER A 18 -52.27 -37.93 37.28
C SER A 18 -53.42 -36.93 37.04
N PHE A 19 -53.19 -35.95 36.16
CA PHE A 19 -54.26 -35.24 35.45
C PHE A 19 -53.95 -35.16 33.94
N SER A 20 -55.02 -35.02 33.14
CA SER A 20 -54.97 -34.95 31.67
C SER A 20 -54.22 -33.71 31.17
N GLN A 21 -53.85 -33.69 29.88
CA GLN A 21 -53.36 -32.47 29.21
C GLN A 21 -54.34 -31.33 29.43
N ILE A 22 -53.90 -30.29 30.14
CA ILE A 22 -54.44 -28.94 30.00
C ILE A 22 -53.46 -28.19 29.12
N ARG A 23 -53.69 -28.23 27.80
CA ARG A 23 -53.16 -27.17 26.94
C ARG A 23 -53.84 -25.87 27.36
N PRO A 24 -53.16 -24.70 27.37
CA PRO A 24 -53.89 -23.44 27.35
C PRO A 24 -54.81 -23.47 26.12
N VAL A 25 -56.11 -23.26 26.32
CA VAL A 25 -57.07 -23.23 25.22
C VAL A 25 -56.91 -21.89 24.53
N TYR A 26 -56.18 -21.89 23.41
CA TYR A 26 -56.12 -20.76 22.52
C TYR A 26 -57.46 -20.65 21.80
N ALA A 27 -58.11 -19.49 21.89
CA ALA A 27 -59.17 -19.12 20.95
C ALA A 27 -58.62 -19.29 19.52
N ALA A 28 -59.40 -19.93 18.66
CA ALA A 28 -58.97 -20.21 17.30
C ALA A 28 -58.96 -18.92 16.46
N GLU A 29 -58.15 -18.84 15.41
CA GLU A 29 -58.04 -17.60 14.61
C GLU A 29 -59.39 -17.20 13.98
N ASN A 30 -60.26 -18.19 13.68
CA ASN A 30 -61.63 -18.01 13.20
C ASN A 30 -62.63 -17.52 14.27
N ASP A 31 -62.26 -17.43 15.54
CA ASP A 31 -63.09 -16.82 16.59
C ASP A 31 -63.03 -15.29 16.56
N PHE A 32 -62.06 -14.73 15.83
CA PHE A 32 -61.91 -13.31 15.60
C PHE A 32 -62.38 -12.95 14.17
N THR A 33 -62.86 -11.72 13.99
CA THR A 33 -62.91 -11.08 12.68
C THR A 33 -62.02 -9.85 12.67
N PHE A 34 -61.34 -9.62 11.54
CA PHE A 34 -60.41 -8.51 11.37
C PHE A 34 -60.88 -7.57 10.26
N THR A 35 -60.45 -6.31 10.34
CA THR A 35 -60.51 -5.36 9.23
C THR A 35 -59.11 -4.79 8.99
N VAL A 36 -58.58 -4.98 7.79
CA VAL A 36 -57.27 -4.43 7.38
C VAL A 36 -57.44 -3.00 6.88
N GLY A 37 -56.60 -2.09 7.36
CA GLY A 37 -56.55 -0.69 6.94
C GLY A 37 -55.11 -0.21 6.71
N SER A 38 -54.93 1.07 6.36
CA SER A 38 -53.61 1.67 6.09
C SER A 38 -52.62 1.62 7.25
N ASN A 39 -53.11 1.35 8.46
CA ASN A 39 -52.34 1.41 9.70
C ASN A 39 -52.07 0.02 10.31
N GLY A 40 -52.43 -1.05 9.60
CA GLY A 40 -52.41 -2.44 10.09
C GLY A 40 -53.80 -3.06 10.17
N ALA A 41 -53.90 -4.20 10.86
CA ALA A 41 -55.14 -4.92 11.09
C ALA A 41 -55.80 -4.53 12.42
N THR A 42 -57.12 -4.40 12.41
CA THR A 42 -57.95 -4.12 13.59
C THR A 42 -58.76 -5.36 13.97
N VAL A 43 -58.75 -5.76 15.24
CA VAL A 43 -59.68 -6.78 15.77
C VAL A 43 -61.09 -6.19 15.78
N ALA A 44 -61.95 -6.58 14.85
CA ALA A 44 -63.28 -5.99 14.68
C ALA A 44 -64.32 -6.62 15.61
N ASN A 45 -64.26 -7.93 15.82
CA ASN A 45 -65.17 -8.66 16.72
C ASN A 45 -64.55 -9.98 17.20
N TYR A 46 -64.73 -10.30 18.47
CA TYR A 46 -64.57 -11.66 19.00
C TYR A 46 -65.93 -12.35 19.13
N GLY A 47 -66.04 -13.57 18.61
CA GLY A 47 -67.23 -14.43 18.61
C GLY A 47 -67.02 -15.82 19.19
N GLY A 48 -65.79 -16.18 19.60
CA GLY A 48 -65.45 -17.47 20.19
C GLY A 48 -66.06 -17.70 21.58
N THR A 49 -65.93 -18.94 22.06
CA THR A 49 -66.46 -19.36 23.37
C THR A 49 -65.47 -19.24 24.53
N ASP A 50 -64.18 -19.09 24.24
CA ASP A 50 -63.13 -19.13 25.28
C ASP A 50 -63.07 -17.85 26.11
N LEU A 51 -62.76 -18.03 27.40
CA LEU A 51 -62.73 -16.96 28.39
C LEU A 51 -61.31 -16.38 28.59
N ASN A 52 -60.27 -17.10 28.17
CA ASN A 52 -58.88 -16.68 28.29
C ASN A 52 -58.32 -16.49 26.88
N VAL A 53 -58.24 -15.25 26.42
CA VAL A 53 -58.01 -14.93 25.01
C VAL A 53 -56.55 -14.52 24.76
N VAL A 54 -55.97 -14.95 23.65
CA VAL A 54 -54.72 -14.41 23.10
C VAL A 54 -55.02 -13.79 21.75
N ILE A 55 -54.76 -12.49 21.59
CA ILE A 55 -54.96 -11.79 20.33
C ILE A 55 -53.70 -11.98 19.46
N PRO A 56 -53.81 -12.45 18.20
CA PRO A 56 -52.64 -12.69 17.36
C PRO A 56 -51.95 -11.37 16.99
N ALA A 57 -50.62 -11.39 16.89
CA ALA A 57 -49.82 -10.22 16.55
C ALA A 57 -49.91 -9.82 15.06
N THR A 58 -50.34 -10.75 14.20
CA THR A 58 -50.53 -10.56 12.76
C THR A 58 -51.80 -11.28 12.29
N TYR A 59 -52.44 -10.74 11.25
CA TYR A 59 -53.51 -11.39 10.49
C TYR A 59 -53.16 -11.28 8.99
N GLU A 60 -53.15 -12.39 8.25
CA GLU A 60 -52.77 -12.45 6.82
C GLU A 60 -51.44 -11.70 6.52
N GLY A 61 -50.43 -11.88 7.38
CA GLY A 61 -49.13 -11.19 7.29
C GLY A 61 -49.14 -9.69 7.66
N THR A 62 -50.31 -9.10 7.91
CA THR A 62 -50.46 -7.71 8.36
C THR A 62 -50.43 -7.62 9.88
N THR A 63 -49.59 -6.76 10.44
CA THR A 63 -49.50 -6.53 11.90
C THR A 63 -50.84 -6.03 12.49
N VAL A 64 -51.28 -6.63 13.60
CA VAL A 64 -52.47 -6.20 14.35
C VAL A 64 -52.12 -4.98 15.21
N THR A 65 -52.76 -3.84 14.96
CA THR A 65 -52.41 -2.54 15.55
C THR A 65 -53.54 -1.87 16.34
N GLU A 66 -54.78 -2.34 16.23
CA GLU A 66 -55.92 -1.79 16.96
C GLU A 66 -56.90 -2.86 17.48
N ILE A 67 -57.49 -2.60 18.66
CA ILE A 67 -58.69 -3.31 19.13
C ILE A 67 -59.91 -2.45 18.79
N GLY A 68 -60.79 -2.96 17.94
CA GLY A 68 -61.92 -2.24 17.37
C GLY A 68 -63.07 -1.97 18.34
N ARG A 69 -63.97 -1.07 17.91
CA ARG A 69 -65.16 -0.67 18.68
C ARG A 69 -66.02 -1.88 19.05
N SER A 70 -66.31 -2.02 20.34
CA SER A 70 -67.12 -3.13 20.90
C SER A 70 -66.63 -4.55 20.57
N ALA A 71 -65.35 -4.74 20.22
CA ALA A 71 -64.84 -6.05 19.77
C ALA A 71 -65.14 -7.21 20.73
N PHE A 72 -64.94 -7.00 22.03
CA PHE A 72 -65.24 -7.95 23.11
C PHE A 72 -66.43 -7.51 23.99
N ASP A 73 -67.27 -6.57 23.53
CA ASP A 73 -68.40 -6.04 24.30
C ASP A 73 -69.50 -7.09 24.53
N THR A 74 -69.81 -7.37 25.80
CA THR A 74 -70.85 -8.34 26.17
C THR A 74 -72.17 -7.68 26.59
N TYR A 75 -72.30 -6.35 26.52
CA TYR A 75 -73.47 -5.63 27.03
C TYR A 75 -74.73 -5.94 26.21
N GLY A 76 -75.59 -6.80 26.75
CA GLY A 76 -76.85 -7.22 26.09
C GLY A 76 -76.67 -8.10 24.86
N THR A 77 -75.43 -8.49 24.49
CA THR A 77 -75.14 -9.29 23.29
C THR A 77 -75.25 -10.80 23.51
N GLY A 78 -75.27 -11.26 24.76
CA GLY A 78 -75.28 -12.69 25.10
C GLY A 78 -73.95 -13.42 24.90
N LYS A 79 -72.89 -12.69 24.51
CA LYS A 79 -71.51 -13.23 24.39
C LYS A 79 -70.97 -13.74 25.74
N PRO A 80 -70.05 -14.72 25.74
CA PRO A 80 -69.29 -15.09 26.93
C PRO A 80 -68.45 -13.92 27.46
N LYS A 81 -68.32 -13.82 28.78
CA LYS A 81 -67.50 -12.80 29.44
C LYS A 81 -66.08 -13.30 29.66
N ILE A 82 -65.14 -12.78 28.88
CA ILE A 82 -63.72 -13.13 29.01
C ILE A 82 -63.16 -12.72 30.38
N THR A 83 -62.29 -13.56 30.92
CA THR A 83 -61.63 -13.44 32.24
C THR A 83 -60.18 -13.01 32.15
N SER A 84 -59.50 -13.27 31.03
CA SER A 84 -58.17 -12.71 30.72
C SER A 84 -58.02 -12.44 29.22
N VAL A 85 -57.16 -11.48 28.87
CA VAL A 85 -56.74 -11.24 27.48
C VAL A 85 -55.27 -10.87 27.41
N VAL A 86 -54.55 -11.46 26.45
CA VAL A 86 -53.19 -11.03 26.06
C VAL A 86 -53.31 -10.16 24.81
N ILE A 87 -52.79 -8.94 24.88
CA ILE A 87 -52.77 -7.96 23.78
C ILE A 87 -51.33 -7.85 23.25
N PRO A 88 -51.08 -7.98 21.94
CA PRO A 88 -49.71 -7.93 21.40
C PRO A 88 -49.10 -6.51 21.43
N ASN A 89 -47.77 -6.45 21.60
CA ASN A 89 -46.95 -5.22 21.66
C ASN A 89 -46.89 -4.39 20.36
N SER A 90 -47.75 -4.68 19.40
CA SER A 90 -48.01 -3.89 18.20
C SER A 90 -49.24 -2.99 18.30
N VAL A 91 -50.12 -3.21 19.30
CA VAL A 91 -51.38 -2.48 19.46
C VAL A 91 -51.17 -1.06 19.98
N LYS A 92 -51.65 -0.08 19.22
CA LYS A 92 -51.53 1.36 19.48
C LYS A 92 -52.84 1.98 19.97
N VAL A 93 -53.98 1.35 19.69
CA VAL A 93 -55.32 1.87 20.07
C VAL A 93 -56.21 0.74 20.61
N ILE A 94 -56.89 1.01 21.72
CA ILE A 94 -58.08 0.25 22.15
C ILE A 94 -59.27 1.20 21.98
N GLN A 95 -60.18 0.91 21.06
CA GLN A 95 -61.29 1.79 20.71
C GLN A 95 -62.42 1.78 21.75
N THR A 96 -63.44 2.63 21.52
CA THR A 96 -64.63 2.74 22.37
C THR A 96 -65.28 1.38 22.64
N TYR A 97 -65.60 1.08 23.90
CA TYR A 97 -66.22 -0.19 24.32
C TYR A 97 -65.41 -1.48 24.05
N GLY A 98 -64.12 -1.40 23.73
CA GLY A 98 -63.31 -2.55 23.26
C GLY A 98 -63.45 -3.84 24.10
N PHE A 99 -63.48 -3.71 25.43
CA PHE A 99 -63.63 -4.78 26.43
C PHE A 99 -64.76 -4.46 27.45
N ARG A 100 -65.86 -3.88 26.98
CA ARG A 100 -66.96 -3.43 27.83
C ARG A 100 -67.77 -4.61 28.42
N TYR A 101 -68.17 -4.52 29.68
CA TYR A 101 -68.96 -5.53 30.40
C TYR A 101 -68.34 -6.93 30.48
N THR A 102 -67.05 -7.11 30.20
CA THR A 102 -66.36 -8.41 30.32
C THR A 102 -66.18 -8.82 31.80
N SER A 103 -65.23 -9.70 32.12
CA SER A 103 -64.92 -10.11 33.50
C SER A 103 -63.41 -10.18 33.74
N LEU A 104 -62.69 -9.24 33.12
CA LEU A 104 -61.25 -9.08 33.28
C LEU A 104 -60.95 -8.66 34.73
N THR A 105 -60.00 -9.35 35.36
CA THR A 105 -59.52 -9.09 36.72
C THR A 105 -58.14 -8.41 36.75
N SER A 106 -57.35 -8.64 35.71
CA SER A 106 -56.12 -7.92 35.38
C SER A 106 -56.10 -7.59 33.88
N ILE A 107 -55.24 -6.63 33.51
CA ILE A 107 -54.93 -6.33 32.10
C ILE A 107 -53.49 -5.83 31.99
N ASP A 108 -52.70 -6.50 31.17
CA ASP A 108 -51.38 -6.00 30.75
C ASP A 108 -51.59 -5.16 29.48
N LEU A 109 -51.27 -3.87 29.59
CA LEU A 109 -51.36 -2.93 28.48
C LEU A 109 -50.02 -2.90 27.73
N PRO A 110 -50.01 -3.08 26.40
CA PRO A 110 -48.76 -3.17 25.63
C PRO A 110 -48.00 -1.84 25.66
N ASP A 111 -46.67 -1.88 25.76
CA ASP A 111 -45.81 -0.69 25.85
C ASP A 111 -45.83 0.20 24.57
N SER A 112 -46.55 -0.23 23.51
CA SER A 112 -46.89 0.52 22.30
C SER A 112 -48.18 1.35 22.37
N LEU A 113 -48.99 1.19 23.42
CA LEU A 113 -50.36 1.71 23.48
C LEU A 113 -50.39 3.23 23.60
N LEU A 114 -51.05 3.92 22.67
CA LEU A 114 -51.15 5.39 22.63
C LEU A 114 -52.47 5.92 23.18
N THR A 115 -53.58 5.22 22.92
CA THR A 115 -54.94 5.69 23.18
C THR A 115 -55.86 4.58 23.71
N ILE A 116 -56.59 4.90 24.78
CA ILE A 116 -57.68 4.08 25.35
C ILE A 116 -59.00 4.84 25.17
N GLY A 117 -59.95 4.25 24.45
CA GLY A 117 -61.23 4.86 24.11
C GLY A 117 -62.21 4.99 25.28
N SER A 118 -63.27 5.77 25.08
CA SER A 118 -64.34 5.91 26.07
C SER A 118 -64.99 4.54 26.39
N SER A 119 -65.29 4.29 27.66
CA SER A 119 -65.85 3.02 28.15
C SER A 119 -65.10 1.75 27.72
N ALA A 120 -63.81 1.82 27.38
CA ALA A 120 -63.05 0.68 26.84
C ALA A 120 -63.05 -0.55 27.77
N PHE A 121 -63.02 -0.36 29.09
CA PHE A 121 -63.05 -1.40 30.13
C PHE A 121 -64.18 -1.18 31.16
N GLU A 122 -65.25 -0.46 30.78
CA GLU A 122 -66.40 -0.20 31.67
C GLU A 122 -67.05 -1.51 32.16
N ASN A 123 -67.41 -1.55 33.45
CA ASN A 123 -68.10 -2.65 34.13
C ASN A 123 -67.31 -3.99 34.06
N ASN A 124 -66.13 -3.97 34.67
CA ASN A 124 -65.21 -5.11 34.78
C ASN A 124 -64.82 -5.34 36.26
N SER A 125 -63.81 -6.17 36.52
CA SER A 125 -63.32 -6.49 37.87
C SER A 125 -61.83 -6.21 38.02
N LEU A 126 -61.29 -5.26 37.23
CA LEU A 126 -59.86 -4.94 37.25
C LEU A 126 -59.43 -4.41 38.62
N THR A 127 -58.41 -4.99 39.23
CA THR A 127 -57.91 -4.59 40.57
C THR A 127 -56.74 -3.60 40.53
N THR A 128 -55.96 -3.59 39.45
CA THR A 128 -54.80 -2.73 39.23
C THR A 128 -54.58 -2.49 37.74
N VAL A 129 -54.16 -1.29 37.34
CA VAL A 129 -53.70 -0.98 35.97
C VAL A 129 -52.42 -0.15 36.00
N VAL A 130 -51.41 -0.58 35.25
CA VAL A 130 -50.20 0.18 34.96
C VAL A 130 -50.33 0.71 33.54
N PHE A 131 -50.41 2.03 33.38
CA PHE A 131 -50.42 2.65 32.05
C PHE A 131 -48.97 2.81 31.57
N PRO A 132 -48.60 2.28 30.39
CA PRO A 132 -47.28 2.52 29.83
C PRO A 132 -47.13 3.98 29.41
N ASP A 133 -45.92 4.53 29.51
CA ASP A 133 -45.63 5.96 29.26
C ASP A 133 -45.87 6.39 27.80
N SER A 134 -46.16 5.46 26.90
CA SER A 134 -46.69 5.68 25.56
C SER A 134 -48.12 6.26 25.54
N VAL A 135 -48.93 6.00 26.58
CA VAL A 135 -50.34 6.41 26.63
C VAL A 135 -50.45 7.92 26.78
N THR A 136 -51.07 8.57 25.80
CA THR A 136 -51.31 10.02 25.79
C THR A 136 -52.75 10.39 26.14
N THR A 137 -53.69 9.45 25.94
CA THR A 137 -55.14 9.70 25.96
C THR A 137 -55.91 8.56 26.65
N ILE A 138 -56.72 8.89 27.66
CA ILE A 138 -57.64 7.98 28.37
C ILE A 138 -59.07 8.53 28.25
N GLY A 139 -59.98 7.76 27.65
CA GLY A 139 -61.35 8.20 27.30
C GLY A 139 -62.34 8.29 28.47
N ASN A 140 -63.48 8.93 28.23
CA ASN A 140 -64.55 9.11 29.22
C ASN A 140 -65.08 7.73 29.70
N TYR A 141 -65.33 7.56 31.00
CA TYR A 141 -65.81 6.30 31.59
C TYR A 141 -64.96 5.04 31.28
N SER A 142 -63.71 5.21 30.81
CA SER A 142 -62.89 4.12 30.29
C SER A 142 -62.66 2.95 31.26
N PHE A 143 -62.62 3.19 32.56
CA PHE A 143 -62.54 2.20 33.64
C PHE A 143 -63.68 2.35 34.67
N TYR A 144 -64.80 2.97 34.27
CA TYR A 144 -65.99 3.14 35.12
C TYR A 144 -66.52 1.79 35.62
N MET A 145 -66.91 1.70 36.89
CA MET A 145 -67.35 0.47 37.56
C MET A 145 -66.31 -0.65 37.44
N ASN A 146 -65.20 -0.51 38.17
CA ASN A 146 -64.17 -1.53 38.32
C ASN A 146 -63.80 -1.67 39.81
N SER A 147 -62.76 -2.45 40.12
CA SER A 147 -62.28 -2.69 41.49
C SER A 147 -60.87 -2.14 41.71
N LEU A 148 -60.46 -1.12 40.95
CA LEU A 148 -59.08 -0.62 40.93
C LEU A 148 -58.71 -0.07 42.31
N THR A 149 -57.67 -0.63 42.93
CA THR A 149 -57.14 -0.18 44.24
C THR A 149 -55.95 0.76 44.11
N SER A 150 -55.23 0.63 42.99
CA SER A 150 -54.07 1.44 42.62
C SER A 150 -53.98 1.56 41.10
N ILE A 151 -53.56 2.73 40.62
CA ILE A 151 -53.22 2.99 39.21
C ILE A 151 -51.91 3.75 39.11
N LYS A 152 -51.09 3.44 38.11
CA LYS A 152 -49.95 4.28 37.72
C LYS A 152 -50.20 4.91 36.35
N LEU A 153 -50.48 6.21 36.34
CA LEU A 153 -50.69 7.00 35.10
C LEU A 153 -49.36 7.22 34.34
N SER A 154 -49.47 7.31 33.01
CA SER A 154 -48.38 7.67 32.10
C SER A 154 -47.87 9.10 32.35
N GLU A 155 -46.56 9.29 32.39
CA GLU A 155 -45.92 10.60 32.52
C GLU A 155 -46.22 11.53 31.32
N ASN A 156 -46.58 10.97 30.16
CA ASN A 156 -46.91 11.73 28.95
C ASN A 156 -48.40 12.07 28.80
N LEU A 157 -49.28 11.48 29.62
CA LEU A 157 -50.74 11.70 29.62
C LEU A 157 -51.09 13.19 29.68
N LYS A 158 -52.00 13.65 28.82
CA LYS A 158 -52.40 15.08 28.75
C LYS A 158 -53.71 15.41 29.43
N THR A 159 -54.70 14.51 29.35
CA THR A 159 -56.01 14.70 29.96
C THR A 159 -56.54 13.42 30.59
N ILE A 160 -57.31 13.58 31.66
CA ILE A 160 -58.12 12.52 32.26
C ILE A 160 -59.57 12.89 31.98
N ASN A 161 -60.24 12.13 31.11
CA ASN A 161 -61.59 12.45 30.64
C ASN A 161 -62.69 12.04 31.64
N GLY A 162 -63.90 12.57 31.46
CA GLY A 162 -64.96 12.55 32.47
C GLY A 162 -65.36 11.14 32.89
N GLY A 163 -65.50 10.93 34.20
CA GLY A 163 -65.85 9.64 34.81
C GLY A 163 -64.85 8.50 34.56
N ALA A 164 -63.64 8.75 34.04
CA ALA A 164 -62.72 7.71 33.58
C ALA A 164 -62.44 6.60 34.61
N PHE A 165 -62.34 6.93 35.90
CA PHE A 165 -62.13 6.00 37.01
C PHE A 165 -63.25 6.07 38.06
N ASP A 166 -64.44 6.55 37.69
CA ASP A 166 -65.60 6.63 38.60
C ASP A 166 -65.99 5.22 39.12
N THR A 167 -66.41 5.13 40.38
CA THR A 167 -66.91 3.91 41.04
C THR A 167 -65.85 2.80 41.01
N ASN A 168 -64.82 3.01 41.82
CA ASN A 168 -63.63 2.17 41.97
C ASN A 168 -63.15 2.20 43.45
N HIS A 169 -61.96 1.67 43.75
CA HIS A 169 -61.43 1.55 45.12
C HIS A 169 -60.05 2.22 45.28
N ILE A 170 -59.71 3.20 44.43
CA ILE A 170 -58.36 3.74 44.35
C ILE A 170 -58.05 4.49 45.65
N THR A 171 -56.94 4.15 46.32
CA THR A 171 -56.59 4.69 47.65
C THR A 171 -55.59 5.84 47.61
N LYS A 172 -54.64 5.79 46.66
CA LYS A 172 -53.66 6.85 46.37
C LYS A 172 -53.64 7.12 44.87
N LEU A 173 -53.40 8.37 44.49
CA LEU A 173 -53.30 8.80 43.08
C LEU A 173 -52.16 9.81 42.91
N VAL A 174 -51.30 9.59 41.92
CA VAL A 174 -50.36 10.60 41.41
C VAL A 174 -50.84 11.06 40.04
N ILE A 175 -51.00 12.37 39.86
CA ILE A 175 -51.36 13.04 38.61
C ILE A 175 -50.06 13.64 38.04
N PRO A 176 -49.52 13.09 36.93
CA PRO A 176 -48.25 13.52 36.36
C PRO A 176 -48.26 14.97 35.87
N ALA A 177 -47.06 15.59 35.83
CA ALA A 177 -46.90 16.98 35.46
C ALA A 177 -47.34 17.33 34.01
N GLY A 178 -47.46 16.31 33.14
CA GLY A 178 -47.99 16.47 31.78
C GLY A 178 -49.51 16.67 31.69
N VAL A 179 -50.26 16.38 32.76
CA VAL A 179 -51.73 16.45 32.77
C VAL A 179 -52.20 17.90 32.97
N THR A 180 -52.88 18.46 31.97
CA THR A 180 -53.39 19.85 31.99
C THR A 180 -54.86 19.95 32.42
N ASN A 181 -55.64 18.86 32.30
CA ASN A 181 -57.06 18.84 32.63
C ASN A 181 -57.49 17.47 33.19
N VAL A 182 -58.17 17.50 34.34
CA VAL A 182 -58.86 16.37 34.97
C VAL A 182 -60.36 16.70 34.97
N ALA A 183 -61.11 16.07 34.07
CA ALA A 183 -62.50 16.40 33.79
C ALA A 183 -63.47 16.00 34.92
N SER A 184 -64.73 16.43 34.82
CA SER A 184 -65.75 16.19 35.84
C SER A 184 -65.92 14.70 36.21
N SER A 185 -66.13 14.45 37.49
CA SER A 185 -66.34 13.11 38.09
C SER A 185 -65.25 12.06 37.80
N SER A 186 -64.07 12.43 37.28
CA SER A 186 -63.05 11.45 36.82
C SER A 186 -62.59 10.43 37.86
N PHE A 187 -62.71 10.74 39.16
CA PHE A 187 -62.40 9.86 40.29
C PHE A 187 -63.54 9.85 41.34
N TYR A 188 -64.78 10.02 40.87
CA TYR A 188 -65.98 9.99 41.71
C TYR A 188 -66.14 8.60 42.36
N ASN A 189 -66.73 8.52 43.56
CA ASN A 189 -66.95 7.25 44.30
C ASN A 189 -65.71 6.34 44.33
N ASN A 190 -64.62 6.81 44.94
CA ASN A 190 -63.38 6.07 45.13
C ASN A 190 -62.99 6.01 46.62
N SER A 191 -61.80 5.48 46.95
CA SER A 191 -61.30 5.34 48.33
C SER A 191 -60.12 6.27 48.63
N LEU A 192 -59.98 7.39 47.89
CA LEU A 192 -58.78 8.22 47.92
C LEU A 192 -58.57 8.88 49.28
N THR A 193 -57.43 8.60 49.91
CA THR A 193 -56.94 9.34 51.09
C THR A 193 -55.92 10.40 50.71
N SER A 194 -55.26 10.25 49.55
CA SER A 194 -54.24 11.19 49.07
C SER A 194 -54.20 11.29 47.54
N VAL A 195 -54.18 12.51 47.02
CA VAL A 195 -53.93 12.83 45.61
C VAL A 195 -52.70 13.74 45.53
N THR A 196 -51.77 13.42 44.63
CA THR A 196 -50.57 14.21 44.34
C THR A 196 -50.70 14.85 42.97
N VAL A 197 -50.47 16.17 42.86
CA VAL A 197 -50.59 16.92 41.61
C VAL A 197 -49.26 17.58 41.28
N LEU A 198 -48.53 16.99 40.33
CA LEU A 198 -47.18 17.45 39.95
C LEU A 198 -47.20 18.62 38.96
N GLY A 199 -48.32 18.85 38.26
CA GLY A 199 -48.48 19.93 37.29
C GLY A 199 -48.94 21.24 37.93
N ASN A 200 -48.22 22.34 37.68
CA ASN A 200 -48.56 23.66 38.23
C ASN A 200 -49.84 24.26 37.63
N ALA A 201 -50.20 23.87 36.40
CA ALA A 201 -51.34 24.36 35.64
C ALA A 201 -52.48 23.33 35.49
N THR A 202 -52.43 22.21 36.21
CA THR A 202 -53.46 21.14 36.14
C THR A 202 -54.82 21.68 36.57
N THR A 203 -55.78 21.72 35.64
CA THR A 203 -57.16 22.17 35.88
C THR A 203 -58.10 21.01 36.25
N PHE A 204 -59.17 21.32 36.99
CA PHE A 204 -60.10 20.32 37.54
C PHE A 204 -61.56 20.68 37.21
N GLY A 205 -62.34 19.69 36.80
CA GLY A 205 -63.78 19.81 36.54
C GLY A 205 -64.63 19.81 37.82
N THR A 206 -65.94 19.63 37.66
CA THR A 206 -66.88 19.48 38.79
C THR A 206 -66.80 18.09 39.41
N SER A 207 -66.93 18.01 40.74
CA SER A 207 -67.09 16.74 41.50
C SER A 207 -65.99 15.67 41.31
N VAL A 208 -64.80 16.04 40.83
CA VAL A 208 -63.70 15.11 40.47
C VAL A 208 -63.41 14.06 41.54
N PHE A 209 -63.33 14.46 42.82
CA PHE A 209 -63.08 13.57 43.96
C PHE A 209 -64.29 13.43 44.91
N ALA A 210 -65.50 13.82 44.50
CA ALA A 210 -66.68 13.63 45.35
C ALA A 210 -66.98 12.13 45.56
N GLY A 211 -67.58 11.77 46.69
CA GLY A 211 -67.79 10.36 47.08
C GLY A 211 -66.55 9.63 47.60
N ASN A 212 -65.40 10.30 47.74
CA ASN A 212 -64.20 9.77 48.42
C ASN A 212 -64.26 10.04 49.94
N PRO A 213 -63.40 9.37 50.75
CA PRO A 213 -63.26 9.62 52.18
C PRO A 213 -63.02 11.11 52.53
N GLY A 214 -63.74 11.60 53.54
CA GLY A 214 -63.71 13.02 53.95
C GLY A 214 -62.38 13.52 54.54
N ASN A 215 -61.38 12.65 54.68
CA ASN A 215 -60.02 12.97 55.12
C ASN A 215 -59.01 13.08 53.96
N LEU A 216 -59.48 13.14 52.70
CA LEU A 216 -58.66 13.31 51.50
C LEU A 216 -57.72 14.52 51.59
N LYS A 217 -56.41 14.26 51.44
CA LYS A 217 -55.37 15.28 51.25
C LYS A 217 -55.01 15.46 49.78
N ILE A 218 -54.78 16.70 49.36
CA ILE A 218 -54.25 17.05 48.04
C ILE A 218 -52.85 17.66 48.24
N PHE A 219 -51.82 16.95 47.77
CA PHE A 219 -50.45 17.43 47.69
C PHE A 219 -50.26 18.12 46.34
N GLY A 220 -49.76 19.35 46.30
CA GLY A 220 -49.66 20.11 45.05
C GLY A 220 -48.72 21.31 45.13
N ILE A 221 -48.56 22.00 44.00
CA ILE A 221 -47.79 23.26 43.95
C ILE A 221 -48.64 24.41 44.54
N ALA A 222 -48.03 25.27 45.36
CA ALA A 222 -48.70 26.42 45.97
C ALA A 222 -49.26 27.38 44.90
N ASN A 223 -50.42 27.99 45.21
CA ASN A 223 -51.15 28.91 44.31
C ASN A 223 -51.56 28.30 42.95
N SER A 224 -51.48 26.97 42.77
CA SER A 224 -51.96 26.26 41.58
C SER A 224 -53.49 26.12 41.54
N PRO A 225 -54.09 25.73 40.39
CA PRO A 225 -55.51 25.39 40.34
C PRO A 225 -55.86 24.16 41.18
N ALA A 226 -54.89 23.29 41.53
CA ALA A 226 -55.08 22.20 42.47
C ALA A 226 -55.30 22.71 43.91
N ALA A 227 -54.54 23.73 44.32
CA ALA A 227 -54.73 24.40 45.62
C ALA A 227 -56.10 25.12 45.68
N ALA A 228 -56.49 25.80 44.59
CA ALA A 228 -57.81 26.40 44.48
C ALA A 228 -58.94 25.36 44.53
N TYR A 229 -58.80 24.24 43.81
CA TYR A 229 -59.78 23.15 43.83
C TYR A 229 -59.91 22.53 45.24
N ALA A 230 -58.80 22.29 45.93
CA ALA A 230 -58.81 21.78 47.30
C ALA A 230 -59.61 22.71 48.23
N ALA A 231 -59.33 24.01 48.18
CA ALA A 231 -60.04 25.02 48.98
C ALA A 231 -61.54 25.10 48.64
N SER A 232 -61.92 25.08 47.35
CA SER A 232 -63.33 25.15 46.93
C SER A 232 -64.15 23.91 47.26
N ASN A 233 -63.53 22.74 47.46
CA ASN A 233 -64.21 21.47 47.75
C ASN A 233 -63.99 20.98 49.19
N GLY A 234 -63.29 21.75 50.04
CA GLY A 234 -63.08 21.43 51.45
C GLY A 234 -62.03 20.34 51.72
N HIS A 235 -61.14 20.05 50.77
CA HIS A 235 -60.05 19.09 50.95
C HIS A 235 -58.84 19.75 51.63
N ALA A 236 -58.09 18.98 52.43
CA ALA A 236 -56.85 19.46 53.03
C ALA A 236 -55.75 19.59 51.95
N PHE A 237 -55.08 20.74 51.88
CA PHE A 237 -53.99 20.97 50.92
C PHE A 237 -52.62 20.93 51.61
N VAL A 238 -51.62 20.35 50.94
CA VAL A 238 -50.21 20.33 51.37
C VAL A 238 -49.33 20.84 50.23
N ASP A 239 -48.49 21.83 50.52
CA ASP A 239 -47.55 22.40 49.56
C ASP A 239 -46.34 21.47 49.35
N GLY A 240 -46.16 20.99 48.12
CA GLY A 240 -45.02 20.20 47.67
C GLY A 240 -44.11 20.92 46.67
N THR A 241 -44.25 22.24 46.50
CA THR A 241 -43.57 23.03 45.47
C THR A 241 -42.06 22.78 45.42
N GLY A 242 -41.37 22.82 46.56
CA GLY A 242 -39.92 22.59 46.63
C GLY A 242 -39.53 21.22 46.13
N LEU A 243 -40.13 20.15 46.67
CA LEU A 243 -39.85 18.77 46.27
C LEU A 243 -40.09 18.54 44.77
N PHE A 244 -41.25 18.98 44.27
CA PHE A 244 -41.65 18.70 42.89
C PHE A 244 -40.80 19.47 41.87
N GLN A 245 -40.39 20.70 42.20
CA GLN A 245 -39.45 21.48 41.38
C GLN A 245 -38.04 20.86 41.40
N THR A 246 -37.52 20.47 42.57
CA THR A 246 -36.19 19.83 42.68
C THR A 246 -36.13 18.50 41.93
N VAL A 247 -37.20 17.69 41.98
CA VAL A 247 -37.34 16.45 41.18
C VAL A 247 -37.37 16.73 39.68
N ALA A 248 -38.01 17.82 39.23
CA ALA A 248 -37.97 18.23 37.83
C ALA A 248 -36.57 18.71 37.40
N SER A 249 -35.85 19.45 38.24
CA SER A 249 -34.47 19.87 37.99
C SER A 249 -33.51 18.70 37.88
N ALA A 250 -33.58 17.72 38.80
CA ALA A 250 -32.79 16.49 38.74
C ALA A 250 -33.06 15.70 37.44
N LYS A 251 -34.34 15.51 37.07
CA LYS A 251 -34.75 14.86 35.82
C LYS A 251 -34.21 15.57 34.57
N SER A 252 -34.04 16.90 34.63
CA SER A 252 -33.44 17.68 33.55
C SER A 252 -31.93 17.48 33.47
N LEU A 253 -31.22 17.53 34.60
CA LEU A 253 -29.75 17.38 34.66
C LEU A 253 -29.29 15.98 34.23
N LEU A 254 -29.97 14.93 34.72
CA LEU A 254 -29.74 13.54 34.31
C LEU A 254 -30.02 13.29 32.81
N LYS A 255 -30.73 14.21 32.14
CA LYS A 255 -30.99 14.19 30.70
C LYS A 255 -30.01 15.04 29.89
N SER A 256 -29.52 16.16 30.43
CA SER A 256 -28.62 17.09 29.72
C SER A 256 -27.14 16.75 29.86
N HIS A 257 -26.75 16.06 30.93
CA HIS A 257 -25.35 15.71 31.24
C HIS A 257 -25.25 14.21 31.45
N LEU A 258 -24.77 13.50 30.43
CA LEU A 258 -24.59 12.04 30.43
C LEU A 258 -23.31 11.65 31.19
N PRO A 259 -23.22 10.40 31.70
CA PRO A 259 -22.01 9.90 32.36
C PRO A 259 -20.83 9.79 31.38
N GLY A 260 -19.68 10.35 31.73
CA GLY A 260 -18.46 10.30 30.92
C GLY A 260 -17.41 11.35 31.31
N THR A 261 -16.52 11.69 30.37
CA THR A 261 -15.33 12.55 30.58
C THR A 261 -15.24 13.76 29.64
N ASP A 262 -16.10 13.87 28.62
CA ASP A 262 -16.05 14.98 27.66
C ASP A 262 -16.73 16.25 28.21
N VAL A 263 -16.48 17.40 27.59
CA VAL A 263 -17.09 18.68 28.02
C VAL A 263 -18.62 18.60 28.04
N GLY A 264 -19.21 18.98 29.17
CA GLY A 264 -20.65 18.89 29.40
C GLY A 264 -21.17 17.51 29.84
N GLN A 265 -20.30 16.51 29.96
CA GLN A 265 -20.59 15.24 30.67
C GLN A 265 -20.24 15.37 32.15
N VAL A 266 -20.49 14.30 32.92
CA VAL A 266 -20.28 14.22 34.36
C VAL A 266 -19.72 12.84 34.75
N PRO A 267 -18.85 12.70 35.76
CA PRO A 267 -18.38 11.40 36.25
C PRO A 267 -19.53 10.45 36.60
N ALA A 268 -19.39 9.17 36.23
CA ALA A 268 -20.45 8.17 36.36
C ALA A 268 -20.91 7.93 37.81
N ASN A 269 -20.04 8.11 38.80
CA ASN A 269 -20.42 8.09 40.21
C ASN A 269 -21.39 9.24 40.55
N ALA A 270 -21.08 10.48 40.18
CA ALA A 270 -21.95 11.63 40.43
C ALA A 270 -23.28 11.53 39.66
N TYR A 271 -23.28 10.94 38.46
CA TYR A 271 -24.52 10.59 37.75
C TYR A 271 -25.37 9.59 38.54
N ASN A 272 -24.76 8.51 39.03
CA ASN A 272 -25.44 7.48 39.82
C ASN A 272 -25.94 8.03 41.17
N ASP A 273 -25.18 8.90 41.83
CA ASP A 273 -25.57 9.56 43.08
C ASP A 273 -26.82 10.44 42.89
N LEU A 274 -26.85 11.26 41.82
CA LEU A 274 -28.04 12.06 41.49
C LEU A 274 -29.23 11.18 41.05
N SER A 275 -28.99 10.10 40.31
CA SER A 275 -30.03 9.15 39.89
C SER A 275 -30.66 8.44 41.09
N ALA A 276 -29.85 7.94 42.04
CA ALA A 276 -30.32 7.31 43.26
C ALA A 276 -31.10 8.28 44.15
N ALA A 277 -30.65 9.54 44.27
CA ALA A 277 -31.40 10.58 44.97
C ALA A 277 -32.73 10.93 44.27
N TYR A 278 -32.74 10.95 42.93
CA TYR A 278 -33.94 11.18 42.12
C TYR A 278 -34.97 10.06 42.31
N ASP A 279 -34.54 8.80 42.23
CA ASP A 279 -35.41 7.64 42.42
C ASP A 279 -35.95 7.56 43.86
N ALA A 280 -35.14 7.88 44.87
CA ALA A 280 -35.60 7.97 46.26
C ALA A 280 -36.68 9.06 46.44
N ALA A 281 -36.48 10.24 45.86
CA ALA A 281 -37.46 11.33 45.88
C ALA A 281 -38.72 10.98 45.08
N LYS A 282 -38.60 10.27 43.96
CA LYS A 282 -39.75 9.78 43.18
C LYS A 282 -40.55 8.71 43.92
N LEU A 283 -39.88 7.78 44.59
CA LEU A 283 -40.53 6.77 45.44
C LEU A 283 -41.30 7.44 46.59
N PHE A 284 -40.72 8.44 47.23
CA PHE A 284 -41.42 9.24 48.24
C PHE A 284 -42.66 9.95 47.68
N ILE A 285 -42.58 10.51 46.45
CA ILE A 285 -43.73 11.11 45.75
C ILE A 285 -44.83 10.08 45.45
N ASP A 286 -44.46 8.88 44.99
CA ASP A 286 -45.41 7.81 44.67
C ASP A 286 -46.10 7.25 45.94
N GLU A 287 -45.44 7.29 47.10
CA GLU A 287 -46.01 6.87 48.39
C GLU A 287 -46.60 7.99 49.27
N ILE A 288 -46.48 9.26 48.86
CA ILE A 288 -46.58 10.49 49.69
C ILE A 288 -47.84 10.65 50.56
N GLY A 289 -48.91 9.88 50.31
CA GLY A 289 -50.08 9.81 51.20
C GLY A 289 -49.79 9.43 52.66
N ASN A 290 -48.60 8.91 52.95
CA ASN A 290 -48.13 8.68 54.31
C ASN A 290 -47.67 9.96 55.02
N ALA A 291 -47.37 11.04 54.29
CA ALA A 291 -46.93 12.32 54.85
C ALA A 291 -48.05 12.97 55.68
N THR A 292 -47.69 13.41 56.87
CA THR A 292 -48.58 14.00 57.87
C THR A 292 -48.46 15.52 57.93
N VAL A 293 -47.25 16.05 57.73
CA VAL A 293 -46.88 17.46 57.89
C VAL A 293 -45.93 17.93 56.78
N ALA A 294 -45.74 19.25 56.64
CA ALA A 294 -44.91 19.82 55.57
C ALA A 294 -43.40 19.53 55.72
N SER A 295 -42.90 19.22 56.93
CA SER A 295 -41.51 18.82 57.14
C SER A 295 -41.16 17.53 56.42
N ASP A 296 -42.10 16.58 56.33
CA ASP A 296 -41.91 15.28 55.67
C ASP A 296 -41.46 15.46 54.20
N LEU A 297 -41.94 16.51 53.54
CA LEU A 297 -41.57 16.86 52.16
C LEU A 297 -40.23 17.62 52.09
N ALA A 298 -39.89 18.42 53.10
CA ALA A 298 -38.61 19.12 53.18
C ALA A 298 -37.44 18.15 53.44
N ASP A 299 -37.66 17.16 54.29
CA ASP A 299 -36.70 16.07 54.58
C ASP A 299 -36.44 15.25 53.31
N ALA A 300 -37.48 14.95 52.52
CA ALA A 300 -37.34 14.31 51.20
C ALA A 300 -36.64 15.19 50.14
N THR A 301 -36.74 16.52 50.25
CA THR A 301 -36.14 17.47 49.27
C THR A 301 -34.63 17.65 49.49
N THR A 302 -34.20 17.59 50.75
CA THR A 302 -32.84 18.00 51.15
C THR A 302 -31.72 17.15 50.52
N PRO A 303 -31.76 15.79 50.54
CA PRO A 303 -30.73 14.95 49.92
C PRO A 303 -30.61 15.16 48.40
N LEU A 304 -31.75 15.36 47.72
CA LEU A 304 -31.77 15.61 46.28
C LEU A 304 -31.13 16.96 45.93
N THR A 305 -31.38 17.99 46.75
CA THR A 305 -30.79 19.32 46.57
C THR A 305 -29.27 19.27 46.75
N SER A 306 -28.77 18.53 47.75
CA SER A 306 -27.33 18.27 47.94
C SER A 306 -26.72 17.51 46.75
N SER A 307 -27.43 16.52 46.22
CA SER A 307 -26.95 15.72 45.07
C SER A 307 -26.88 16.55 43.78
N ILE A 308 -27.86 17.43 43.53
CA ILE A 308 -27.84 18.40 42.42
C ILE A 308 -26.62 19.34 42.54
N ALA A 309 -26.32 19.84 43.74
CA ALA A 309 -25.16 20.70 43.94
C ALA A 309 -23.83 19.97 43.69
N ALA A 310 -23.70 18.73 44.15
CA ALA A 310 -22.52 17.89 43.92
C ALA A 310 -22.34 17.50 42.44
N PHE A 311 -23.44 17.20 41.74
CA PHE A 311 -23.46 16.89 40.31
C PHE A 311 -23.00 18.09 39.47
N ASN A 312 -23.59 19.27 39.71
CA ASN A 312 -23.24 20.50 38.99
C ASN A 312 -21.76 20.90 39.17
N ALA A 313 -21.18 20.61 40.33
CA ALA A 313 -19.77 20.86 40.62
C ALA A 313 -18.79 19.89 39.90
N GLN A 314 -19.30 18.82 39.28
CA GLN A 314 -18.51 17.81 38.56
C GLN A 314 -18.81 17.78 37.04
N ILE A 315 -19.59 18.73 36.51
CA ILE A 315 -19.76 18.88 35.06
C ILE A 315 -18.42 19.31 34.45
N VAL A 316 -17.92 18.54 33.49
CA VAL A 316 -16.64 18.81 32.82
C VAL A 316 -16.73 20.13 32.03
N GLN A 317 -15.78 21.03 32.26
CA GLN A 317 -15.73 22.36 31.65
C GLN A 317 -14.81 22.38 30.41
N ALA A 318 -15.09 23.29 29.47
CA ALA A 318 -14.19 23.58 28.35
C ALA A 318 -12.88 24.21 28.85
N GLY A 319 -11.76 23.89 28.18
CA GLY A 319 -10.44 24.43 28.49
C GLY A 319 -10.24 25.90 28.08
N ASN A 320 -9.22 26.52 28.65
CA ASN A 320 -8.78 27.87 28.32
C ASN A 320 -7.86 27.85 27.09
N THR A 321 -8.26 28.54 26.03
CA THR A 321 -7.58 28.57 24.72
C THR A 321 -6.36 29.49 24.65
N ALA A 322 -6.09 30.31 25.67
CA ALA A 322 -5.07 31.36 25.59
C ALA A 322 -3.65 30.86 25.24
N ALA A 323 -3.26 29.67 25.73
CA ALA A 323 -1.97 29.05 25.41
C ALA A 323 -1.93 28.56 23.95
N LEU A 324 -2.99 27.92 23.47
CA LEU A 324 -3.09 27.42 22.10
C LEU A 324 -3.07 28.56 21.07
N VAL A 325 -3.73 29.68 21.37
CA VAL A 325 -3.66 30.90 20.54
C VAL A 325 -2.23 31.45 20.46
N ALA A 326 -1.48 31.45 21.57
CA ALA A 326 -0.10 31.91 21.60
C ALA A 326 0.85 30.98 20.82
N ALA A 327 0.69 29.66 20.98
CA ALA A 327 1.49 28.66 20.24
C ALA A 327 1.24 28.74 18.73
N ILE A 328 -0.03 28.92 18.29
CA ILE A 328 -0.39 29.12 16.88
C ILE A 328 0.29 30.38 16.32
N ALA A 329 0.29 31.49 17.06
CA ALA A 329 0.97 32.72 16.63
C ALA A 329 2.50 32.53 16.52
N ALA A 330 3.13 31.85 17.47
CA ALA A 330 4.56 31.56 17.43
C ALA A 330 4.95 30.66 16.24
N ALA A 331 4.15 29.62 15.95
CA ALA A 331 4.36 28.73 14.81
C ALA A 331 4.18 29.45 13.45
N GLN A 332 3.21 30.36 13.35
CA GLN A 332 3.03 31.22 12.17
C GLN A 332 4.19 32.21 11.98
N GLN A 333 4.76 32.73 13.08
CA GLN A 333 5.95 33.58 13.04
C GLN A 333 7.18 32.80 12.54
N ALA A 334 7.42 31.57 13.02
CA ALA A 334 8.51 30.72 12.54
C ALA A 334 8.43 30.45 11.02
N LEU A 335 7.23 30.20 10.48
CA LEU A 335 7.01 30.09 9.02
C LEU A 335 7.27 31.41 8.26
N THR A 336 7.29 32.55 8.93
CA THR A 336 7.58 33.87 8.35
C THR A 336 9.08 34.16 8.38
N ASP A 337 9.75 33.87 9.50
CA ASP A 337 11.17 34.15 9.73
C ASP A 337 12.10 33.25 8.89
N HIS A 338 11.68 32.02 8.58
CA HIS A 338 12.46 31.03 7.84
C HIS A 338 11.84 30.66 6.48
N PRO A 339 11.96 31.52 5.45
CA PRO A 339 11.29 31.35 4.15
C PRO A 339 11.69 30.06 3.42
N GLN A 340 10.94 29.68 2.38
CA GLN A 340 11.25 28.49 1.59
C GLN A 340 12.54 28.66 0.77
N GLY A 341 13.41 27.66 0.73
CA GLY A 341 14.59 27.65 -0.14
C GLY A 341 15.70 26.70 0.31
N VAL A 342 16.88 26.87 -0.30
CA VAL A 342 18.11 26.08 -0.04
C VAL A 342 19.25 26.93 0.55
N ASN A 343 19.04 28.24 0.72
CA ASN A 343 20.03 29.16 1.28
C ASN A 343 20.03 29.09 2.81
N VAL A 344 21.10 29.55 3.45
CA VAL A 344 21.18 29.66 4.92
C VAL A 344 19.99 30.47 5.48
N GLY A 345 19.39 29.97 6.56
CA GLY A 345 18.20 30.56 7.18
C GLY A 345 16.85 30.17 6.55
N HIS A 346 16.84 29.51 5.39
CA HIS A 346 15.63 29.01 4.75
C HIS A 346 15.27 27.59 5.25
N THR A 347 14.05 27.14 4.91
CA THR A 347 13.55 25.78 5.17
C THR A 347 13.02 25.10 3.89
N SER A 348 12.97 23.77 3.88
CA SER A 348 12.43 23.00 2.76
C SER A 348 10.90 23.16 2.62
N ALA A 349 10.35 22.93 1.43
CA ALA A 349 8.90 22.93 1.20
C ALA A 349 8.18 21.87 2.04
N GLU A 350 8.80 20.71 2.25
CA GLU A 350 8.27 19.61 3.06
C GLU A 350 8.21 19.99 4.54
N THR A 351 9.30 20.53 5.09
CA THR A 351 9.36 21.04 6.47
C THR A 351 8.28 22.11 6.72
N ARG A 352 8.11 23.05 5.79
CA ARG A 352 7.07 24.09 5.86
C ARG A 352 5.66 23.50 5.79
N THR A 353 5.44 22.48 4.96
CA THR A 353 4.16 21.78 4.87
C THR A 353 3.85 21.02 6.18
N SER A 354 4.86 20.40 6.80
CA SER A 354 4.69 19.73 8.09
C SER A 354 4.28 20.69 9.21
N LEU A 355 4.98 21.82 9.38
CA LEU A 355 4.59 22.83 10.38
C LEU A 355 3.23 23.47 10.03
N GLY A 356 2.96 23.75 8.76
CA GLY A 356 1.64 24.23 8.31
C GLY A 356 0.50 23.26 8.60
N THR A 357 0.75 21.95 8.55
CA THR A 357 -0.22 20.91 8.92
C THR A 357 -0.47 20.88 10.43
N ALA A 358 0.59 21.04 11.25
CA ALA A 358 0.45 21.15 12.70
C ALA A 358 -0.36 22.41 13.09
N ILE A 359 -0.07 23.56 12.48
CA ILE A 359 -0.84 24.81 12.67
C ILE A 359 -2.31 24.61 12.28
N GLY A 360 -2.58 23.99 11.13
CA GLY A 360 -3.95 23.71 10.68
C GLY A 360 -4.72 22.80 11.65
N THR A 361 -4.04 21.80 12.22
CA THR A 361 -4.61 20.89 13.24
C THR A 361 -4.91 21.64 14.54
N ALA A 362 -3.96 22.43 15.04
CA ALA A 362 -4.13 23.27 16.23
C ALA A 362 -5.26 24.30 16.04
N GLN A 363 -5.40 24.90 14.86
CA GLN A 363 -6.49 25.82 14.53
C GLN A 363 -7.86 25.10 14.55
N GLN A 364 -7.98 23.89 14.00
CA GLN A 364 -9.23 23.11 14.07
C GLN A 364 -9.63 22.76 15.51
N ILE A 365 -8.66 22.51 16.40
CA ILE A 365 -8.90 22.30 17.83
C ILE A 365 -9.37 23.60 18.49
N LEU A 366 -8.73 24.73 18.18
CA LEU A 366 -9.11 26.07 18.66
C LEU A 366 -10.52 26.49 18.21
N ASP A 367 -10.86 26.27 16.94
CA ASP A 367 -12.17 26.61 16.36
C ASP A 367 -13.32 25.82 17.03
N ASN A 368 -13.01 24.64 17.58
CA ASN A 368 -13.97 23.75 18.26
C ASN A 368 -13.73 23.67 19.78
N ALA A 369 -13.00 24.63 20.38
CA ALA A 369 -12.52 24.56 21.76
C ALA A 369 -13.61 24.36 22.83
N SER A 370 -14.88 24.68 22.55
CA SER A 370 -16.03 24.39 23.40
C SER A 370 -16.26 22.89 23.67
N HIS A 371 -15.59 22.00 22.93
CA HIS A 371 -15.67 20.55 23.08
C HIS A 371 -14.42 19.91 23.71
N TYR A 372 -13.37 20.70 23.96
CA TYR A 372 -12.09 20.19 24.47
C TYR A 372 -11.86 20.59 25.93
N THR A 373 -11.36 19.66 26.72
CA THR A 373 -10.88 19.85 28.10
C THR A 373 -9.52 20.57 28.11
N GLN A 374 -9.08 21.07 29.27
CA GLN A 374 -7.77 21.74 29.38
C GLN A 374 -6.62 20.84 28.94
N ASP A 375 -6.56 19.61 29.44
CA ASP A 375 -5.51 18.62 29.15
C ASP A 375 -5.39 18.33 27.63
N GLN A 376 -6.51 18.37 26.90
CA GLN A 376 -6.53 18.22 25.43
C GLN A 376 -5.99 19.46 24.71
N LEU A 377 -6.31 20.68 25.18
CA LEU A 377 -5.73 21.91 24.63
C LEU A 377 -4.23 22.00 24.93
N ASP A 378 -3.81 21.63 26.13
CA ASP A 378 -2.41 21.60 26.54
C ASP A 378 -1.62 20.54 25.75
N THR A 379 -2.24 19.40 25.45
CA THR A 379 -1.68 18.40 24.52
C THR A 379 -1.48 18.98 23.11
N ALA A 380 -2.43 19.76 22.61
CA ALA A 380 -2.32 20.42 21.30
C ALA A 380 -1.23 21.51 21.28
N VAL A 381 -1.04 22.25 22.38
CA VAL A 381 0.08 23.18 22.57
C VAL A 381 1.42 22.43 22.46
N ASN A 382 1.63 21.40 23.30
CA ASN A 382 2.87 20.64 23.33
C ASN A 382 3.22 20.00 21.96
N GLN A 383 2.22 19.51 21.23
CA GLN A 383 2.40 18.97 19.87
C GLN A 383 2.82 20.04 18.86
N LEU A 384 2.23 21.24 18.93
CA LEU A 384 2.59 22.34 18.03
C LEU A 384 3.97 22.91 18.36
N GLU A 385 4.31 23.07 19.64
CA GLU A 385 5.65 23.49 20.07
C GLU A 385 6.72 22.49 19.61
N SER A 386 6.48 21.18 19.75
CA SER A 386 7.34 20.12 19.21
C SER A 386 7.51 20.23 17.68
N ALA A 387 6.45 20.59 16.95
CA ALA A 387 6.52 20.79 15.50
C ALA A 387 7.33 22.05 15.11
N VAL A 388 7.30 23.10 15.95
CA VAL A 388 8.16 24.28 15.80
C VAL A 388 9.62 23.94 16.06
N GLU A 389 9.94 23.16 17.10
CA GLU A 389 11.32 22.73 17.37
C GLU A 389 11.91 21.94 16.17
N VAL A 390 11.16 20.97 15.63
CA VAL A 390 11.56 20.20 14.44
C VAL A 390 11.73 21.11 13.21
N PHE A 391 10.86 22.11 13.04
CA PHE A 391 10.96 23.08 11.96
C PHE A 391 12.22 23.96 12.07
N THR A 392 12.51 24.49 13.26
CA THR A 392 13.70 25.31 13.53
C THR A 392 14.99 24.49 13.41
N ALA A 393 14.99 23.21 13.83
CA ALA A 393 16.13 22.32 13.65
C ALA A 393 16.43 22.00 12.17
N ALA A 394 15.43 22.09 11.29
CA ALA A 394 15.55 21.88 9.85
C ALA A 394 15.81 23.17 9.03
N VAL A 395 16.13 24.29 9.70
CA VAL A 395 16.63 25.51 9.06
C VAL A 395 18.04 25.26 8.54
N VAL A 396 18.31 25.63 7.28
CA VAL A 396 19.63 25.46 6.65
C VAL A 396 20.68 26.29 7.40
N GLN A 397 21.72 25.63 7.89
CA GLN A 397 22.81 26.24 8.66
C GLN A 397 23.97 26.72 7.75
N PRO A 398 24.75 27.73 8.18
CA PRO A 398 25.95 28.15 7.45
C PRO A 398 27.04 27.07 7.48
N GLY A 399 27.79 26.95 6.39
CA GLY A 399 28.92 26.04 6.27
C GLY A 399 30.16 26.49 7.06
N ASN A 400 31.11 25.59 7.24
CA ASN A 400 32.41 25.85 7.86
C ASN A 400 33.45 26.28 6.79
N PRO A 401 33.93 27.53 6.79
CA PRO A 401 34.86 28.04 5.78
C PRO A 401 36.32 27.59 5.95
N THR A 402 36.65 26.74 6.94
CA THR A 402 38.05 26.37 7.25
C THR A 402 38.80 25.79 6.04
N ALA A 403 38.14 24.97 5.21
CA ALA A 403 38.73 24.43 3.98
C ALA A 403 39.00 25.53 2.93
N LEU A 404 38.07 26.48 2.77
CA LEU A 404 38.20 27.61 1.85
C LEU A 404 39.36 28.54 2.24
N VAL A 405 39.56 28.78 3.54
CA VAL A 405 40.74 29.51 4.06
C VAL A 405 42.05 28.80 3.69
N ALA A 406 42.10 27.47 3.81
CA ALA A 406 43.28 26.68 3.45
C ALA A 406 43.55 26.71 1.94
N ALA A 407 42.53 26.53 1.11
CA ALA A 407 42.66 26.58 -0.35
C ALA A 407 43.11 27.96 -0.86
N ILE A 408 42.57 29.05 -0.29
CA ILE A 408 43.02 30.44 -0.57
C ILE A 408 44.49 30.61 -0.19
N THR A 409 44.92 30.08 0.95
CA THR A 409 46.32 30.15 1.39
C THR A 409 47.25 29.39 0.42
N ALA A 410 46.87 28.18 0.00
CA ALA A 410 47.63 27.39 -0.97
C ALA A 410 47.74 28.06 -2.35
N ALA A 411 46.63 28.65 -2.84
CA ALA A 411 46.62 29.37 -4.12
C ALA A 411 47.50 30.64 -4.09
N GLN A 412 47.52 31.36 -2.96
CA GLN A 412 48.43 32.50 -2.75
C GLN A 412 49.90 32.07 -2.67
N GLN A 413 50.18 30.89 -2.09
CA GLN A 413 51.52 30.30 -2.06
C GLN A 413 51.99 29.91 -3.47
N ALA A 414 51.15 29.28 -4.29
CA ALA A 414 51.49 28.95 -5.68
C ALA A 414 51.84 30.20 -6.52
N LEU A 415 51.09 31.30 -6.36
CA LEU A 415 51.44 32.60 -6.96
C LEU A 415 52.76 33.19 -6.45
N THR A 416 53.27 32.75 -5.31
CA THR A 416 54.54 33.19 -4.73
C THR A 416 55.71 32.33 -5.23
N ASP A 417 55.52 31.01 -5.29
CA ASP A 417 56.55 30.04 -5.66
C ASP A 417 56.91 30.08 -7.16
N HIS A 418 55.94 30.41 -8.03
CA HIS A 418 56.11 30.44 -9.48
C HIS A 418 56.02 31.87 -10.06
N PRO A 419 57.06 32.71 -9.95
CA PRO A 419 57.05 34.11 -10.34
C PRO A 419 56.78 34.33 -11.84
N GLN A 420 56.45 35.57 -12.22
CA GLN A 420 56.13 35.91 -13.61
C GLN A 420 57.37 35.86 -14.52
N GLY A 421 57.26 35.20 -15.67
CA GLY A 421 58.28 35.22 -16.72
C GLY A 421 58.11 34.11 -17.76
N VAL A 422 59.22 33.72 -18.40
CA VAL A 422 59.27 32.75 -19.52
C VAL A 422 60.33 31.65 -19.33
N ASN A 423 61.10 31.71 -18.24
CA ASN A 423 62.13 30.72 -17.93
C ASN A 423 61.53 29.56 -17.11
N VAL A 424 62.28 28.46 -16.97
CA VAL A 424 61.88 27.30 -16.15
C VAL A 424 61.45 27.73 -14.74
N GLY A 425 60.34 27.15 -14.25
CA GLY A 425 59.73 27.46 -12.95
C GLY A 425 58.85 28.72 -12.91
N GLN A 426 58.78 29.50 -13.99
CA GLN A 426 58.01 30.74 -14.09
C GLN A 426 56.65 30.55 -14.77
N THR A 427 55.75 31.53 -14.65
CA THR A 427 54.40 31.53 -15.24
C THR A 427 54.08 32.81 -16.01
N SER A 428 53.17 32.72 -16.98
CA SER A 428 52.75 33.89 -17.77
C SER A 428 51.93 34.90 -16.94
N ALA A 429 51.93 36.17 -17.36
CA ALA A 429 51.12 37.22 -16.73
C ALA A 429 49.61 36.91 -16.79
N GLU A 430 49.15 36.29 -17.88
CA GLU A 430 47.75 35.90 -18.09
C GLU A 430 47.35 34.77 -17.14
N THR A 431 48.14 33.71 -17.05
CA THR A 431 47.93 32.59 -16.11
C THR A 431 47.88 33.08 -14.66
N ARG A 432 48.80 33.99 -14.28
CA ARG A 432 48.81 34.61 -12.94
C ARG A 432 47.57 35.46 -12.69
N SER A 433 47.10 36.20 -13.71
CA SER A 433 45.87 37.00 -13.62
C SER A 433 44.62 36.13 -13.50
N ALA A 434 44.59 34.94 -14.11
CA ALA A 434 43.49 33.99 -13.98
C ALA A 434 43.40 33.43 -12.53
N LEU A 435 44.51 32.92 -11.99
CA LEU A 435 44.53 32.43 -10.61
C LEU A 435 44.27 33.54 -9.58
N GLY A 436 44.84 34.74 -9.78
CA GLY A 436 44.54 35.91 -8.95
C GLY A 436 43.06 36.30 -8.97
N THR A 437 42.37 36.13 -10.11
CA THR A 437 40.93 36.33 -10.22
C THR A 437 40.14 35.29 -9.42
N ALA A 438 40.51 34.01 -9.54
CA ALA A 438 39.88 32.92 -8.79
C ALA A 438 40.02 33.09 -7.26
N ILE A 439 41.22 33.50 -6.79
CA ILE A 439 41.45 33.85 -5.38
C ILE A 439 40.56 35.02 -4.94
N GLY A 440 40.40 36.04 -5.78
CA GLY A 440 39.52 37.18 -5.50
C GLY A 440 38.04 36.79 -5.35
N THR A 441 37.54 35.90 -6.21
CA THR A 441 36.17 35.34 -6.09
C THR A 441 36.02 34.48 -4.83
N ALA A 442 36.99 33.61 -4.55
CA ALA A 442 36.98 32.76 -3.37
C ALA A 442 37.00 33.59 -2.06
N GLN A 443 37.76 34.68 -2.02
CA GLN A 443 37.80 35.60 -0.86
C GLN A 443 36.44 36.29 -0.64
N GLN A 444 35.75 36.73 -1.69
CA GLN A 444 34.43 37.36 -1.56
C GLN A 444 33.37 36.39 -0.97
N ILE A 445 33.48 35.10 -1.27
CA ILE A 445 32.61 34.05 -0.71
C ILE A 445 33.00 33.79 0.76
N LEU A 446 34.29 33.72 1.07
CA LEU A 446 34.81 33.60 2.44
C LEU A 446 34.37 34.76 3.35
N ASP A 447 34.47 36.00 2.86
CA ASP A 447 34.08 37.22 3.59
C ASP A 447 32.57 37.24 3.94
N ASN A 448 31.76 36.44 3.24
CA ASN A 448 30.31 36.34 3.39
C ASN A 448 29.85 34.94 3.84
N ALA A 449 30.76 34.07 4.32
CA ALA A 449 30.52 32.63 4.54
C ALA A 449 29.28 32.29 5.39
N SER A 450 28.81 33.19 6.27
CA SER A 450 27.57 33.03 7.03
C SER A 450 26.29 32.93 6.19
N HIS A 451 26.35 33.19 4.88
CA HIS A 451 25.22 33.09 3.94
C HIS A 451 25.30 31.87 3.02
N TYR A 452 26.40 31.10 3.08
CA TYR A 452 26.68 29.97 2.19
C TYR A 452 26.57 28.63 2.92
N THR A 453 26.05 27.61 2.23
CA THR A 453 26.02 26.22 2.72
C THR A 453 27.39 25.56 2.60
N GLN A 454 27.60 24.42 3.26
CA GLN A 454 28.86 23.67 3.14
C GLN A 454 29.18 23.34 1.67
N ASP A 455 28.22 22.77 0.93
CA ASP A 455 28.34 22.42 -0.49
C ASP A 455 28.78 23.61 -1.37
N GLN A 456 28.36 24.84 -1.04
CA GLN A 456 28.74 26.05 -1.76
C GLN A 456 30.18 26.48 -1.45
N LEU A 457 30.62 26.34 -0.19
CA LEU A 457 32.01 26.58 0.20
C LEU A 457 32.94 25.51 -0.41
N ASP A 458 32.52 24.25 -0.40
CA ASP A 458 33.27 23.12 -0.96
C ASP A 458 33.34 23.19 -2.50
N THR A 459 32.28 23.63 -3.17
CA THR A 459 32.31 23.95 -4.60
C THR A 459 33.33 25.05 -4.90
N THR A 460 33.43 26.06 -4.03
CA THR A 460 34.41 27.15 -4.16
C THR A 460 35.84 26.66 -3.94
N VAL A 461 36.06 25.74 -2.98
CA VAL A 461 37.34 25.04 -2.80
C VAL A 461 37.74 24.29 -4.06
N ASN A 462 36.88 23.41 -4.57
CA ASN A 462 37.16 22.59 -5.76
C ASN A 462 37.47 23.44 -7.01
N GLN A 463 36.76 24.57 -7.19
CA GLN A 463 37.02 25.51 -8.29
C GLN A 463 38.38 26.22 -8.15
N LEU A 464 38.76 26.60 -6.92
CA LEU A 464 40.05 27.23 -6.67
C LEU A 464 41.21 26.25 -6.78
N GLU A 465 41.05 25.01 -6.30
CA GLU A 465 42.03 23.93 -6.47
C GLU A 465 42.22 23.60 -7.96
N SER A 466 41.14 23.50 -8.74
CA SER A 466 41.21 23.36 -10.21
C SER A 466 41.97 24.51 -10.87
N ALA A 467 41.81 25.75 -10.38
CA ALA A 467 42.56 26.90 -10.88
C ALA A 467 44.05 26.85 -10.51
N VAL A 468 44.39 26.28 -9.34
CA VAL A 468 45.79 26.01 -8.94
C VAL A 468 46.40 24.89 -9.77
N GLU A 469 45.66 23.83 -10.10
CA GLU A 469 46.14 22.78 -11.01
C GLU A 469 46.46 23.33 -12.41
N VAL A 470 45.53 24.11 -13.00
CA VAL A 470 45.74 24.76 -14.30
C VAL A 470 46.91 25.74 -14.26
N PHE A 471 47.07 26.49 -13.16
CA PHE A 471 48.22 27.38 -12.96
C PHE A 471 49.54 26.61 -12.88
N THR A 472 49.56 25.49 -12.14
CA THR A 472 50.75 24.65 -11.93
C THR A 472 51.16 23.92 -13.23
N ALA A 473 50.19 23.43 -14.00
CA ALA A 473 50.43 22.84 -15.32
C ALA A 473 50.96 23.85 -16.36
N ALA A 474 50.69 25.14 -16.16
CA ALA A 474 51.19 26.24 -16.99
C ALA A 474 52.52 26.85 -16.48
N VAL A 475 53.17 26.25 -15.48
CA VAL A 475 54.56 26.54 -15.12
C VAL A 475 55.48 26.02 -16.23
N VAL A 476 56.42 26.86 -16.70
CA VAL A 476 57.39 26.46 -17.72
C VAL A 476 58.28 25.34 -17.18
N GLN A 477 58.27 24.19 -17.84
CA GLN A 477 59.05 23.01 -17.48
C GLN A 477 60.45 23.03 -18.14
N PRO A 478 61.45 22.31 -17.59
CA PRO A 478 62.71 22.06 -18.28
C PRO A 478 62.49 21.40 -19.64
N GLY A 479 63.24 21.83 -20.65
CA GLY A 479 63.19 21.25 -21.99
C GLY A 479 63.95 19.91 -22.10
N ASN A 480 63.64 19.13 -23.13
CA ASN A 480 64.35 17.91 -23.48
C ASN A 480 65.43 18.20 -24.56
N PRO A 481 66.74 18.11 -24.22
CA PRO A 481 67.82 18.44 -25.15
C PRO A 481 68.12 17.37 -26.21
N THR A 482 67.41 16.23 -26.21
CA THR A 482 67.72 15.09 -27.10
C THR A 482 67.79 15.48 -28.58
N ALA A 483 66.89 16.35 -29.06
CA ALA A 483 66.88 16.81 -30.45
C ALA A 483 68.07 17.74 -30.77
N LEU A 484 68.42 18.66 -29.86
CA LEU A 484 69.55 19.56 -29.98
C LEU A 484 70.89 18.79 -30.00
N VAL A 485 71.05 17.83 -29.10
CA VAL A 485 72.23 16.94 -29.04
C VAL A 485 72.38 16.10 -30.32
N ALA A 486 71.27 15.59 -30.89
CA ALA A 486 71.30 14.88 -32.15
C ALA A 486 71.68 15.79 -33.34
N ALA A 487 71.18 17.05 -33.37
CA ALA A 487 71.54 18.03 -34.39
C ALA A 487 73.02 18.42 -34.34
N ILE A 488 73.59 18.57 -33.14
CA ILE A 488 75.03 18.82 -32.91
C ILE A 488 75.88 17.71 -33.52
N ALA A 489 75.56 16.45 -33.24
CA ALA A 489 76.28 15.31 -33.81
C ALA A 489 76.18 15.27 -35.36
N ALA A 490 74.99 15.53 -35.92
CA ALA A 490 74.79 15.56 -37.37
C ALA A 490 75.54 16.69 -38.08
N ALA A 491 75.70 17.85 -37.44
CA ALA A 491 76.45 18.98 -37.97
C ALA A 491 77.97 18.73 -37.94
N GLN A 492 78.48 18.15 -36.84
CA GLN A 492 79.89 17.72 -36.73
C GLN A 492 80.25 16.65 -37.77
N GLN A 493 79.35 15.71 -38.05
CA GLN A 493 79.52 14.69 -39.08
C GLN A 493 79.60 15.32 -40.48
N ALA A 494 78.72 16.27 -40.83
CA ALA A 494 78.74 16.91 -42.14
C ALA A 494 80.05 17.68 -42.42
N LEU A 495 80.65 18.31 -41.41
CA LEU A 495 81.99 18.91 -41.51
C LEU A 495 83.10 17.87 -41.78
N THR A 496 82.89 16.61 -41.44
CA THR A 496 83.85 15.53 -41.70
C THR A 496 83.72 15.02 -43.14
N ASP A 497 82.50 14.84 -43.64
CA ASP A 497 82.24 14.15 -44.91
C ASP A 497 82.49 15.01 -46.17
N HIS A 498 82.37 16.34 -46.06
CA HIS A 498 82.48 17.26 -47.21
C HIS A 498 83.72 18.15 -47.10
N PRO A 499 84.90 17.68 -47.56
CA PRO A 499 86.17 18.38 -47.40
C PRO A 499 86.29 19.63 -48.30
N GLU A 500 87.23 20.49 -47.92
CA GLU A 500 87.55 21.72 -48.64
C GLU A 500 87.98 21.47 -50.10
N GLY A 501 87.40 22.20 -51.05
CA GLY A 501 87.70 22.10 -52.48
C GLY A 501 86.61 22.68 -53.38
N VAL A 502 86.64 22.34 -54.68
CA VAL A 502 85.80 22.95 -55.73
C VAL A 502 85.19 21.94 -56.71
N ASN A 503 85.25 20.65 -56.40
CA ASN A 503 84.66 19.58 -57.21
C ASN A 503 83.28 19.15 -56.67
N VAL A 504 82.59 18.30 -57.43
CA VAL A 504 81.40 17.55 -56.98
C VAL A 504 81.67 16.93 -55.60
N GLY A 505 80.85 17.29 -54.61
CA GLY A 505 80.98 16.88 -53.20
C GLY A 505 81.90 17.70 -52.27
N GLN A 506 82.50 18.83 -52.71
CA GLN A 506 83.42 19.64 -51.88
C GLN A 506 82.84 21.01 -51.47
N THR A 507 83.47 21.69 -50.49
CA THR A 507 83.02 22.99 -49.89
C THR A 507 84.12 24.06 -49.87
N SER A 508 83.76 25.35 -49.67
CA SER A 508 84.77 26.37 -49.34
C SER A 508 85.26 26.27 -47.87
N ALA A 509 86.35 26.97 -47.55
CA ALA A 509 86.85 27.06 -46.18
C ALA A 509 85.96 27.90 -45.25
N ASP A 510 85.33 28.95 -45.81
CA ASP A 510 84.54 29.92 -45.04
C ASP A 510 83.20 29.30 -44.59
N ASP A 511 82.54 28.52 -45.44
CA ASP A 511 81.30 27.80 -45.11
C ASP A 511 81.53 26.79 -43.96
N ARG A 512 82.69 26.13 -43.95
CA ARG A 512 83.10 25.20 -42.88
C ARG A 512 83.28 25.91 -41.55
N ALA A 513 83.86 27.12 -41.55
CA ALA A 513 84.07 27.91 -40.34
C ALA A 513 82.75 28.47 -39.77
N ALA A 514 81.80 28.84 -40.63
CA ALA A 514 80.47 29.27 -40.22
C ALA A 514 79.72 28.17 -39.46
N LEU A 515 79.68 26.94 -40.00
CA LEU A 515 79.00 25.81 -39.36
C LEU A 515 79.63 25.43 -38.01
N GLN A 516 80.97 25.44 -37.88
CA GLN A 516 81.62 25.18 -36.58
C GLN A 516 81.20 26.19 -35.51
N THR A 517 81.06 27.47 -35.88
CA THR A 517 80.62 28.52 -34.94
C THR A 517 79.19 28.29 -34.42
N ALA A 518 78.30 27.75 -35.27
CA ALA A 518 76.94 27.39 -34.87
C ALA A 518 76.90 26.15 -33.95
N ILE A 519 77.77 25.17 -34.18
CA ILE A 519 77.92 23.97 -33.33
C ILE A 519 78.31 24.36 -31.90
N ASP A 520 79.32 25.22 -31.74
CA ASP A 520 79.83 25.63 -30.43
C ASP A 520 78.77 26.40 -29.61
N ALA A 521 77.98 27.25 -30.28
CA ALA A 521 76.87 27.97 -29.66
C ALA A 521 75.71 27.05 -29.24
N ALA A 522 75.39 26.03 -30.05
CA ALA A 522 74.36 25.04 -29.75
C ALA A 522 74.74 24.15 -28.55
N GLN A 523 76.01 23.73 -28.45
CA GLN A 523 76.49 22.91 -27.32
C GLN A 523 76.35 23.63 -25.98
N ALA A 524 76.69 24.92 -25.91
CA ALA A 524 76.60 25.71 -24.69
C ALA A 524 75.15 25.85 -24.15
N ILE A 525 74.14 25.71 -25.02
CA ILE A 525 72.72 25.70 -24.63
C ILE A 525 72.27 24.29 -24.21
N ALA A 526 72.82 23.24 -24.82
CA ALA A 526 72.56 21.86 -24.42
C ALA A 526 73.13 21.51 -23.04
N ASP A 527 74.26 22.09 -22.66
CA ASP A 527 74.96 21.83 -21.39
C ASP A 527 74.24 22.40 -20.14
N ASP A 528 73.28 23.34 -20.32
CA ASP A 528 72.48 23.98 -19.26
C ASP A 528 70.98 23.58 -19.32
N ALA A 529 70.65 22.49 -20.02
CA ALA A 529 69.26 22.16 -20.40
C ALA A 529 68.25 22.08 -19.24
N GLU A 530 68.68 21.80 -18.01
CA GLU A 530 67.81 21.80 -16.82
C GLU A 530 67.19 23.18 -16.51
N ASN A 531 67.85 24.27 -16.93
CA ASN A 531 67.38 25.65 -16.75
C ASN A 531 66.75 26.27 -18.02
N GLN A 532 66.84 25.58 -19.16
CA GLN A 532 66.36 26.06 -20.45
C GLN A 532 64.94 25.55 -20.75
N SER A 533 64.09 26.42 -21.29
CA SER A 533 62.77 26.01 -21.78
C SER A 533 62.89 25.26 -23.11
N GLN A 534 61.91 24.40 -23.43
CA GLN A 534 61.89 23.67 -24.71
C GLN A 534 62.04 24.62 -25.92
N ILE A 535 61.45 25.81 -25.87
CA ILE A 535 61.54 26.82 -26.93
C ILE A 535 62.99 27.23 -27.19
N LEU A 536 63.80 27.45 -26.15
CA LEU A 536 65.20 27.84 -26.31
C LEU A 536 66.08 26.68 -26.83
N LEU A 537 65.76 25.44 -26.47
CA LEU A 537 66.42 24.25 -27.03
C LEU A 537 66.05 24.05 -28.52
N ASP A 538 64.79 24.26 -28.88
CA ASP A 538 64.28 24.14 -30.25
C ASP A 538 64.79 25.28 -31.15
N GLU A 539 64.86 26.51 -30.64
CA GLU A 539 65.46 27.66 -31.34
C GLU A 539 66.96 27.43 -31.60
N ALA A 540 67.71 26.93 -30.61
CA ALA A 540 69.12 26.54 -30.80
C ALA A 540 69.27 25.43 -31.86
N ALA A 541 68.40 24.42 -31.83
CA ALA A 541 68.41 23.32 -32.79
C ALA A 541 68.04 23.80 -34.20
N ALA A 542 67.11 24.75 -34.33
CA ALA A 542 66.73 25.36 -35.60
C ALA A 542 67.84 26.26 -36.16
N SER A 543 68.48 27.10 -35.34
CA SER A 543 69.64 27.90 -35.75
C SER A 543 70.80 27.05 -36.25
N LEU A 544 71.12 25.96 -35.54
CA LEU A 544 72.13 24.99 -35.98
C LEU A 544 71.71 24.26 -37.28
N SER A 545 70.45 23.86 -37.38
CA SER A 545 69.93 23.17 -38.58
C SER A 545 69.94 24.08 -39.81
N ASN A 546 69.70 25.38 -39.64
CA ASN A 546 69.80 26.38 -40.70
C ASN A 546 71.26 26.57 -41.14
N ALA A 547 72.20 26.73 -40.21
CA ALA A 547 73.63 26.78 -40.55
C ALA A 547 74.12 25.49 -41.27
N LEU A 548 73.59 24.33 -40.86
CA LEU A 548 73.86 23.04 -41.52
C LEU A 548 73.20 22.96 -42.92
N ALA A 549 72.06 23.58 -43.13
CA ALA A 549 71.40 23.65 -44.44
C ALA A 549 72.13 24.61 -45.40
N GLU A 550 72.59 25.77 -44.91
CA GLU A 550 73.44 26.69 -45.66
C GLU A 550 74.77 26.03 -46.05
N PHE A 551 75.42 25.32 -45.11
CA PHE A 551 76.61 24.53 -45.38
C PHE A 551 76.38 23.45 -46.46
N LYS A 552 75.23 22.77 -46.43
CA LYS A 552 74.82 21.77 -47.44
C LYS A 552 74.51 22.38 -48.81
N ALA A 553 73.99 23.61 -48.85
CA ALA A 553 73.67 24.31 -50.09
C ALA A 553 74.93 24.75 -50.88
N ALA A 554 76.11 24.76 -50.25
CA ALA A 554 77.39 25.03 -50.89
C ALA A 554 77.98 23.84 -51.69
N TRP A 555 77.32 22.67 -51.70
CA TRP A 555 77.83 21.45 -52.34
C TRP A 555 77.37 21.31 -53.81
N VAL A 556 78.16 20.60 -54.62
CA VAL A 556 77.82 20.29 -56.03
C VAL A 556 77.45 18.81 -56.17
N GLU A 557 76.24 18.47 -56.65
CA GLU A 557 75.64 17.11 -56.65
C GLU A 557 74.96 16.72 -58.01
N LEU A 558 74.29 15.55 -58.09
CA LEU A 558 73.61 14.99 -59.27
C LEU A 558 72.25 14.35 -58.87
N VAL A 559 71.15 14.61 -59.60
CA VAL A 559 69.77 14.34 -59.12
C VAL A 559 68.86 13.74 -60.20
N LEU A 560 67.94 12.83 -59.81
CA LEU A 560 66.82 12.32 -60.62
C LEU A 560 65.46 12.78 -60.03
N THR A 561 64.45 12.98 -60.89
CA THR A 561 63.03 13.17 -60.50
C THR A 561 62.09 12.19 -61.23
N ALA A 562 60.86 12.01 -60.72
CA ALA A 562 59.89 10.98 -61.15
C ALA A 562 58.46 11.52 -61.32
N SER A 563 57.54 10.63 -61.73
CA SER A 563 56.07 10.84 -61.69
C SER A 563 55.55 11.14 -60.28
N ALA A 564 54.30 11.60 -60.18
CA ALA A 564 53.61 11.80 -58.92
C ALA A 564 53.20 10.48 -58.25
N ASN A 565 53.15 10.50 -56.91
CA ASN A 565 52.69 9.40 -56.06
C ASN A 565 51.16 9.22 -56.17
N ASP A 566 50.70 8.22 -56.92
CA ASP A 566 49.28 7.88 -57.11
C ASP A 566 49.08 6.36 -57.35
N LEU A 567 47.82 5.91 -57.46
CA LEU A 567 47.46 4.53 -57.82
C LEU A 567 47.23 4.41 -59.34
N TYR A 568 48.01 3.56 -59.99
CA TYR A 568 48.00 3.35 -61.44
C TYR A 568 47.39 1.99 -61.83
N GLY A 569 46.61 1.99 -62.91
CA GLY A 569 45.92 0.83 -63.45
C GLY A 569 46.55 0.29 -64.74
N THR A 570 45.81 -0.60 -65.40
CA THR A 570 46.20 -1.13 -66.72
C THR A 570 46.13 -0.04 -67.79
N SER A 571 47.24 0.18 -68.51
CA SER A 571 47.48 1.17 -69.58
C SER A 571 47.95 2.58 -69.16
N ASP A 572 48.25 2.82 -67.88
CA ASP A 572 48.80 4.11 -67.41
C ASP A 572 50.31 4.26 -67.68
N LYS A 573 50.87 5.47 -67.47
CA LYS A 573 52.25 5.84 -67.85
C LYS A 573 53.06 6.53 -66.75
N LEU A 574 54.34 6.18 -66.65
CA LEU A 574 55.31 6.74 -65.70
C LEU A 574 56.45 7.47 -66.44
N ARG A 575 57.00 8.54 -65.86
CA ARG A 575 58.05 9.39 -66.45
C ARG A 575 59.14 9.74 -65.43
N PHE A 576 60.39 9.83 -65.88
CA PHE A 576 61.58 10.11 -65.06
C PHE A 576 62.52 11.10 -65.76
N THR A 577 63.24 11.94 -65.00
CA THR A 577 64.15 12.97 -65.54
C THR A 577 65.45 13.10 -64.73
N VAL A 578 66.62 12.86 -65.35
CA VAL A 578 67.95 13.02 -64.72
C VAL A 578 68.56 14.38 -65.04
N PHE A 579 69.08 15.07 -64.01
CA PHE A 579 69.74 16.37 -64.09
C PHE A 579 71.26 16.26 -63.85
N TYR A 580 72.03 16.87 -64.74
CA TYR A 580 73.49 16.96 -64.65
C TYR A 580 73.96 18.38 -64.31
N GLY A 581 74.80 18.51 -63.27
CA GLY A 581 75.52 19.75 -62.92
C GLY A 581 76.61 20.18 -63.91
N TYR A 582 76.63 19.60 -65.11
CA TYR A 582 77.51 19.91 -66.24
C TYR A 582 76.88 19.36 -67.53
N GLU A 583 77.18 19.94 -68.69
CA GLU A 583 76.63 19.44 -69.96
C GLU A 583 77.14 18.02 -70.31
N VAL A 584 76.22 17.17 -70.75
CA VAL A 584 76.48 15.83 -71.27
C VAL A 584 75.92 15.66 -72.67
N THR A 585 76.51 14.77 -73.46
CA THR A 585 76.04 14.38 -74.80
C THR A 585 75.65 12.90 -74.79
N VAL A 586 74.43 12.59 -75.25
CA VAL A 586 73.86 11.23 -75.25
C VAL A 586 73.92 10.59 -76.64
N THR A 587 74.30 9.32 -76.68
CA THR A 587 74.24 8.44 -77.85
C THR A 587 73.58 7.10 -77.49
N GLY A 588 72.96 6.43 -78.47
CA GLY A 588 72.12 5.25 -78.22
C GLY A 588 70.82 5.58 -77.46
N THR A 589 70.28 4.62 -76.72
CA THR A 589 69.10 4.79 -75.85
C THR A 589 69.46 4.32 -74.45
N PRO A 590 69.85 5.22 -73.52
CA PRO A 590 69.97 4.86 -72.11
C PRO A 590 68.58 4.54 -71.53
N ALA A 591 68.56 3.92 -70.36
CA ALA A 591 67.34 3.59 -69.62
C ALA A 591 67.47 3.88 -68.12
N VAL A 592 66.33 4.15 -67.48
CA VAL A 592 66.15 4.11 -66.03
C VAL A 592 65.55 2.73 -65.69
N PRO A 593 66.28 1.85 -65.00
CA PRO A 593 65.71 0.61 -64.48
C PRO A 593 64.77 0.88 -63.31
N ILE A 594 63.61 0.24 -63.34
CA ILE A 594 62.56 0.32 -62.33
C ILE A 594 62.28 -1.12 -61.89
N MET A 595 62.11 -1.37 -60.60
CA MET A 595 61.68 -2.67 -60.09
C MET A 595 60.23 -2.55 -59.65
N VAL A 596 59.40 -3.50 -60.10
CA VAL A 596 57.95 -3.53 -59.88
C VAL A 596 57.54 -4.92 -59.39
N GLY A 597 56.74 -4.97 -58.33
CA GLY A 597 56.22 -6.19 -57.72
C GLY A 597 56.65 -6.37 -56.26
N ASP A 598 55.84 -7.11 -55.49
CA ASP A 598 56.08 -7.32 -54.06
C ASP A 598 57.31 -8.22 -53.74
N ASP A 599 57.62 -8.32 -52.44
CA ASP A 599 58.66 -9.17 -51.82
C ASP A 599 58.75 -10.62 -52.38
N SER A 600 57.71 -11.15 -53.03
CA SER A 600 57.69 -12.49 -53.60
C SER A 600 57.94 -12.57 -55.12
N VAL A 601 57.67 -11.50 -55.89
CA VAL A 601 57.88 -11.47 -57.37
C VAL A 601 58.23 -10.06 -57.88
N THR A 602 59.41 -9.55 -57.55
CA THR A 602 59.98 -8.35 -58.20
C THR A 602 60.45 -8.63 -59.64
N GLN A 603 60.08 -7.76 -60.58
CA GLN A 603 60.62 -7.76 -61.95
C GLN A 603 61.21 -6.40 -62.35
N THR A 604 62.38 -6.41 -63.00
CA THR A 604 62.98 -5.18 -63.55
C THR A 604 62.37 -4.82 -64.90
N VAL A 605 61.81 -3.63 -64.98
CA VAL A 605 61.30 -3.00 -66.21
C VAL A 605 62.10 -1.72 -66.50
N TYR A 606 62.01 -1.19 -67.73
CA TYR A 606 62.94 -0.14 -68.19
C TYR A 606 62.19 1.05 -68.77
N ALA A 607 62.24 2.19 -68.07
CA ALA A 607 61.84 3.46 -68.66
C ALA A 607 62.91 3.91 -69.67
N SER A 608 62.52 4.04 -70.93
CA SER A 608 63.44 4.25 -72.05
C SER A 608 63.61 5.73 -72.38
N TYR A 609 64.82 6.15 -72.76
CA TYR A 609 65.11 7.55 -73.08
C TYR A 609 64.33 8.07 -74.30
N THR A 610 63.60 9.16 -74.12
CA THR A 610 62.73 9.78 -75.15
C THR A 610 63.31 11.06 -75.76
N GLY A 611 64.43 11.57 -75.24
CA GLY A 611 65.02 12.86 -75.65
C GLY A 611 65.93 12.86 -76.89
N ALA A 612 66.57 14.01 -77.13
CA ALA A 612 67.44 14.25 -78.28
C ALA A 612 68.83 13.57 -78.14
N ARG A 613 69.40 13.13 -79.27
CA ARG A 613 70.71 12.44 -79.33
C ARG A 613 71.75 13.30 -80.03
N GLY A 614 73.01 13.22 -79.59
CA GLY A 614 74.15 13.96 -80.18
C GLY A 614 74.19 15.45 -79.84
N THR A 615 73.28 15.94 -79.01
CA THR A 615 73.22 17.32 -78.48
C THR A 615 73.78 17.38 -77.07
N ALA A 616 74.44 18.49 -76.72
CA ALA A 616 74.73 18.83 -75.33
C ALA A 616 73.43 19.14 -74.58
N LEU A 617 73.23 18.51 -73.43
CA LEU A 617 72.05 18.60 -72.57
C LEU A 617 72.47 18.56 -71.10
N THR A 618 71.69 19.18 -70.23
CA THR A 618 71.81 19.05 -68.75
C THR A 618 70.64 18.26 -68.15
N GLU A 619 69.63 17.89 -68.95
CA GLU A 619 68.39 17.23 -68.53
C GLU A 619 68.07 16.09 -69.50
N LEU A 620 67.74 14.90 -68.98
CA LEU A 620 67.46 13.68 -69.77
C LEU A 620 66.16 12.99 -69.31
N THR A 621 65.20 12.77 -70.22
CA THR A 621 63.84 12.25 -69.89
C THR A 621 63.60 10.82 -70.39
N PHE A 622 62.84 10.03 -69.62
CA PHE A 622 62.58 8.59 -69.80
C PHE A 622 61.11 8.23 -69.50
N GLU A 623 60.51 7.22 -70.16
CA GLU A 623 59.09 6.82 -69.98
C GLU A 623 58.82 5.30 -69.98
N TYR A 624 57.77 4.86 -69.28
CA TYR A 624 57.24 3.47 -69.20
C TYR A 624 55.69 3.43 -69.21
N GLU A 625 55.08 2.27 -69.51
CA GLU A 625 53.61 2.06 -69.66
C GLU A 625 53.18 0.71 -69.03
N VAL A 626 52.06 0.69 -68.28
CA VAL A 626 51.70 -0.40 -67.36
C VAL A 626 50.81 -1.49 -67.99
N PRO A 627 51.24 -2.77 -68.04
CA PRO A 627 50.44 -3.90 -68.52
C PRO A 627 49.50 -4.50 -67.45
N ALA A 628 48.52 -5.29 -67.91
CA ALA A 628 47.57 -6.00 -67.04
C ALA A 628 48.22 -7.12 -66.20
N GLY A 629 47.68 -7.37 -65.01
CA GLY A 629 48.09 -8.47 -64.12
C GLY A 629 49.31 -8.18 -63.24
N LEU A 630 49.79 -6.93 -63.19
CA LEU A 630 50.78 -6.48 -62.21
C LEU A 630 50.11 -5.99 -60.92
N ALA A 631 50.81 -6.16 -59.80
CA ALA A 631 50.47 -5.56 -58.52
C ALA A 631 51.76 -5.16 -57.78
N ASP A 632 51.74 -3.98 -57.17
CA ASP A 632 52.82 -3.32 -56.43
C ASP A 632 52.14 -2.31 -55.49
N VAL A 633 52.09 -2.61 -54.19
CA VAL A 633 51.16 -1.94 -53.24
C VAL A 633 51.88 -1.06 -52.21
N ASP A 634 53.19 -1.21 -52.15
CA ASP A 634 54.17 -0.57 -51.27
C ASP A 634 55.06 0.44 -52.02
N GLY A 635 55.13 0.34 -53.35
CA GLY A 635 55.61 1.40 -54.25
C GLY A 635 56.90 1.03 -54.98
N ILE A 636 56.93 1.34 -56.28
CA ILE A 636 58.04 0.94 -57.17
C ILE A 636 59.40 1.44 -56.68
N GLU A 637 60.45 0.63 -56.86
CA GLU A 637 61.83 1.06 -56.67
C GLU A 637 62.47 1.53 -57.98
N VAL A 638 63.41 2.47 -57.89
CA VAL A 638 64.20 2.95 -59.04
C VAL A 638 65.69 2.76 -58.77
N ALA A 639 66.41 2.19 -59.73
CA ALA A 639 67.84 1.90 -59.56
C ALA A 639 68.68 3.19 -59.38
N VAL A 640 69.77 3.10 -58.61
CA VAL A 640 70.64 4.26 -58.28
C VAL A 640 71.47 4.83 -59.45
N ALA A 641 71.32 4.28 -60.67
CA ALA A 641 72.13 4.68 -61.83
C ALA A 641 71.40 4.50 -63.17
N LEU A 642 71.86 5.20 -64.21
CA LEU A 642 71.43 4.98 -65.59
C LEU A 642 72.07 3.72 -66.18
N GLU A 643 71.26 2.85 -66.78
CA GLU A 643 71.77 1.78 -67.62
C GLU A 643 72.02 2.25 -69.06
N LEU A 644 73.04 1.66 -69.68
CA LEU A 644 73.51 1.97 -71.03
C LEU A 644 73.41 0.76 -71.98
N PRO A 645 72.21 0.21 -72.23
CA PRO A 645 72.04 -0.97 -73.07
C PRO A 645 72.43 -0.72 -74.53
N ASN A 646 72.77 -1.80 -75.25
CA ASN A 646 72.98 -1.82 -76.70
C ASN A 646 73.98 -0.77 -77.24
N GLY A 647 75.01 -0.42 -76.45
CA GLY A 647 76.05 0.54 -76.86
C GLY A 647 75.65 2.01 -76.72
N ALA A 648 74.65 2.32 -75.88
CA ALA A 648 74.40 3.69 -75.43
C ALA A 648 75.62 4.25 -74.66
N ASN A 649 75.80 5.57 -74.69
CA ASN A 649 76.87 6.25 -73.96
C ASN A 649 76.47 7.69 -73.62
N ILE A 650 76.88 8.14 -72.42
CA ILE A 650 76.67 9.48 -71.89
C ILE A 650 78.04 10.02 -71.46
N VAL A 651 78.52 11.03 -72.17
CA VAL A 651 79.84 11.65 -71.94
C VAL A 651 79.70 13.13 -71.65
N ARG A 652 80.62 13.71 -70.90
CA ARG A 652 80.72 15.16 -70.70
C ARG A 652 81.00 15.85 -72.03
N SER A 653 80.19 16.86 -72.37
CA SER A 653 80.38 17.65 -73.59
C SER A 653 81.75 18.36 -73.60
N SER A 654 82.25 18.73 -72.42
CA SER A 654 83.63 19.14 -72.20
C SER A 654 84.56 17.94 -72.01
N GLY A 655 85.44 17.69 -73.00
CA GLY A 655 86.53 16.72 -72.90
C GLY A 655 86.16 15.24 -73.11
N GLY A 656 84.89 14.89 -73.35
CA GLY A 656 84.48 13.55 -73.81
C GLY A 656 84.67 12.41 -72.81
N SER A 657 84.97 12.71 -71.54
CA SER A 657 85.05 11.71 -70.48
C SER A 657 83.66 11.18 -70.11
N PRO A 658 83.51 9.92 -69.65
CA PRO A 658 82.22 9.41 -69.17
C PRO A 658 81.59 10.33 -68.12
N ALA A 659 80.27 10.49 -68.18
CA ALA A 659 79.52 11.19 -67.15
C ALA A 659 79.23 10.27 -65.95
N SER A 660 78.98 10.84 -64.76
CA SER A 660 78.48 10.05 -63.62
C SER A 660 77.10 9.49 -63.95
N LEU A 661 76.98 8.17 -64.00
CA LEU A 661 75.70 7.49 -64.25
C LEU A 661 74.87 7.34 -62.97
N THR A 662 75.52 7.38 -61.80
CA THR A 662 74.90 7.29 -60.47
C THR A 662 74.38 8.64 -60.03
N TYR A 663 73.11 8.70 -59.63
CA TYR A 663 72.36 9.90 -59.23
C TYR A 663 71.65 9.70 -57.89
N LYS A 664 71.24 10.81 -57.25
CA LYS A 664 70.31 10.76 -56.13
C LYS A 664 68.90 10.38 -56.62
N VAL A 665 68.39 9.26 -56.15
CA VAL A 665 67.07 8.70 -56.52
C VAL A 665 65.96 9.50 -55.83
N PRO A 666 64.83 9.82 -56.50
CA PRO A 666 63.66 10.41 -55.86
C PRO A 666 62.88 9.37 -55.05
N ASP A 667 62.17 9.83 -54.02
CA ASP A 667 61.16 9.01 -53.37
C ASP A 667 60.05 8.63 -54.37
N THR A 668 59.77 7.34 -54.45
CA THR A 668 58.81 6.71 -55.37
C THR A 668 57.85 5.75 -54.67
N SER A 669 57.91 5.65 -53.33
CA SER A 669 57.11 4.71 -52.52
C SER A 669 55.60 5.00 -52.53
N GLY A 670 55.16 6.08 -53.15
CA GLY A 670 53.75 6.40 -53.31
C GLY A 670 53.18 6.04 -54.69
N ILE A 671 54.00 5.58 -55.64
CA ILE A 671 53.59 5.13 -56.98
C ILE A 671 53.21 3.65 -56.92
N ARG A 672 51.91 3.35 -56.83
CA ARG A 672 51.37 1.98 -56.67
C ARG A 672 50.68 1.48 -57.94
N ILE A 673 50.61 0.16 -58.13
CA ILE A 673 49.98 -0.51 -59.28
C ILE A 673 49.09 -1.66 -58.78
N VAL A 674 47.85 -1.82 -59.27
CA VAL A 674 46.97 -2.96 -58.90
C VAL A 674 46.06 -3.41 -60.06
N ALA A 675 46.06 -4.71 -60.41
CA ALA A 675 45.22 -5.27 -61.48
C ALA A 675 44.78 -6.75 -61.26
N ILE A 676 44.05 -7.07 -60.16
CA ILE A 676 43.64 -8.45 -59.78
C ILE A 676 42.19 -8.51 -59.21
N PRO A 677 41.32 -9.50 -59.57
CA PRO A 677 39.93 -9.64 -59.06
C PRO A 677 39.68 -10.38 -57.71
N PRO A 678 38.50 -10.21 -57.07
CA PRO A 678 38.11 -10.81 -55.77
C PRO A 678 37.37 -12.19 -55.82
N ASP A 679 37.19 -12.86 -54.66
CA ASP A 679 36.47 -14.15 -54.48
C ASP A 679 35.42 -14.13 -53.33
N VAL A 680 34.41 -15.02 -53.37
CA VAL A 680 33.18 -14.98 -52.54
C VAL A 680 32.79 -16.37 -51.98
N THR A 681 32.28 -16.44 -50.72
CA THR A 681 31.82 -17.67 -50.03
C THR A 681 30.56 -17.45 -49.16
N LEU A 682 29.80 -18.53 -48.85
CA LEU A 682 28.48 -18.49 -48.18
C LEU A 682 28.33 -19.58 -47.09
N THR A 683 27.58 -19.31 -46.01
CA THR A 683 27.31 -20.23 -44.88
C THR A 683 25.89 -20.08 -44.29
N VAL A 684 25.41 -21.05 -43.49
CA VAL A 684 24.00 -21.13 -42.98
C VAL A 684 23.96 -21.48 -41.50
N ALA A 685 23.04 -20.88 -40.72
CA ALA A 685 22.82 -21.16 -39.29
C ALA A 685 21.47 -21.84 -39.01
N PRO A 686 21.41 -22.93 -38.22
CA PRO A 686 20.18 -23.69 -37.97
C PRO A 686 19.38 -23.21 -36.74
N ASN A 687 18.09 -22.95 -36.94
CA ASN A 687 17.11 -22.75 -35.85
C ASN A 687 16.37 -24.07 -35.50
N GLY A 688 15.89 -24.16 -34.25
CA GLY A 688 15.41 -25.39 -33.60
C GLY A 688 14.17 -26.08 -34.21
N LEU A 689 13.84 -27.26 -33.65
CA LEU A 689 12.97 -28.31 -34.24
C LEU A 689 11.46 -27.97 -34.42
N ALA A 690 11.05 -26.72 -34.25
CA ALA A 690 9.72 -26.22 -34.62
C ALA A 690 9.89 -24.91 -35.42
N ARG A 691 10.61 -25.00 -36.54
CA ARG A 691 11.10 -23.87 -37.34
C ARG A 691 9.97 -22.93 -37.79
N LYS A 692 10.34 -21.65 -37.95
CA LYS A 692 9.54 -20.63 -38.67
C LYS A 692 10.39 -19.79 -39.65
N THR A 693 11.71 -19.65 -39.41
CA THR A 693 12.68 -18.95 -40.27
C THR A 693 14.11 -19.51 -40.12
N ILE A 694 14.99 -19.22 -41.08
CA ILE A 694 16.42 -19.63 -41.19
C ILE A 694 17.29 -18.40 -41.58
N SER A 695 18.62 -18.43 -41.36
CA SER A 695 19.56 -17.34 -41.72
C SER A 695 20.82 -17.83 -42.47
N VAL A 696 21.39 -16.94 -43.31
CA VAL A 696 22.52 -17.18 -44.24
C VAL A 696 23.50 -16.01 -44.18
N THR A 697 24.81 -16.27 -44.26
CA THR A 697 25.92 -15.29 -44.13
C THR A 697 26.89 -15.39 -45.32
N ALA A 698 27.51 -14.27 -45.73
CA ALA A 698 28.39 -14.15 -46.89
C ALA A 698 29.76 -13.51 -46.55
N SER A 699 30.82 -14.02 -47.17
CA SER A 699 32.22 -13.60 -46.97
C SER A 699 32.92 -13.36 -48.31
N VAL A 700 33.87 -12.43 -48.34
CA VAL A 700 34.57 -11.97 -49.58
C VAL A 700 36.05 -11.77 -49.26
N TYR A 701 36.92 -12.20 -50.17
CA TYR A 701 38.38 -12.20 -50.04
C TYR A 701 39.05 -11.72 -51.35
N GLY A 702 40.37 -11.53 -51.34
CA GLY A 702 41.16 -11.19 -52.54
C GLY A 702 41.32 -9.70 -52.84
N VAL A 703 40.73 -8.80 -52.04
CA VAL A 703 40.98 -7.35 -52.12
C VAL A 703 42.35 -6.99 -51.52
N ALA A 704 43.19 -6.32 -52.31
CA ALA A 704 44.51 -5.84 -51.87
C ALA A 704 44.41 -4.63 -50.93
N VAL A 705 45.47 -4.37 -50.16
CA VAL A 705 45.54 -3.20 -49.27
C VAL A 705 45.46 -1.91 -50.12
N GLY A 706 44.45 -1.08 -49.88
CA GLY A 706 44.20 0.14 -50.67
C GLY A 706 43.27 -0.03 -51.88
N ASN A 707 42.63 -1.18 -52.08
CA ASN A 707 41.61 -1.42 -53.10
C ASN A 707 40.33 -1.98 -52.43
N ALA A 708 39.37 -1.11 -52.07
CA ALA A 708 38.23 -1.50 -51.24
C ALA A 708 37.10 -2.22 -52.01
N LEU A 709 36.29 -3.03 -51.32
CA LEU A 709 35.10 -3.66 -51.92
C LEU A 709 33.95 -2.65 -52.04
N THR A 710 33.55 -2.31 -53.27
CA THR A 710 32.56 -1.25 -53.56
C THR A 710 31.11 -1.75 -53.65
N LYS A 711 30.86 -3.06 -53.86
CA LYS A 711 29.51 -3.65 -53.94
C LYS A 711 29.45 -5.07 -53.38
N LEU A 712 28.33 -5.45 -52.73
CA LEU A 712 28.00 -6.84 -52.36
C LEU A 712 26.47 -7.05 -52.19
N ARG A 713 25.85 -7.94 -52.98
CA ARG A 713 24.38 -8.09 -53.06
C ARG A 713 23.89 -9.53 -53.20
N TRP A 714 22.62 -9.83 -52.89
CA TRP A 714 22.00 -11.16 -53.09
C TRP A 714 20.61 -11.16 -53.76
N LEU A 715 20.23 -12.31 -54.32
CA LEU A 715 18.92 -12.61 -54.93
C LEU A 715 18.49 -14.08 -54.69
N PRO A 716 17.19 -14.42 -54.74
CA PRO A 716 16.73 -15.80 -54.91
C PRO A 716 17.00 -16.32 -56.34
N GLY A 717 17.29 -17.61 -56.46
CA GLY A 717 17.67 -18.30 -57.71
C GLY A 717 19.18 -18.52 -57.86
N SER A 718 19.58 -19.15 -58.99
CA SER A 718 20.97 -19.36 -59.41
C SER A 718 21.31 -18.43 -60.58
N LEU A 719 22.24 -17.49 -60.40
CA LEU A 719 22.49 -16.36 -61.32
C LEU A 719 23.99 -16.15 -61.62
N SER A 720 24.30 -15.28 -62.59
CA SER A 720 25.64 -14.96 -63.11
C SER A 720 25.98 -13.45 -63.01
N GLU A 721 27.23 -13.07 -63.26
CA GLU A 721 27.70 -11.67 -63.19
C GLU A 721 26.90 -10.71 -64.08
N ALA A 722 26.51 -11.17 -65.29
CA ALA A 722 25.73 -10.37 -66.23
C ALA A 722 24.34 -10.00 -65.68
N ASP A 723 23.76 -10.86 -64.83
CA ASP A 723 22.45 -10.64 -64.20
C ASP A 723 22.49 -9.53 -63.12
N PHE A 724 23.68 -9.09 -62.69
CA PHE A 724 23.85 -7.95 -61.76
C PHE A 724 24.26 -6.63 -62.47
N ALA A 725 24.52 -6.66 -63.78
CA ALA A 725 24.99 -5.51 -64.55
C ALA A 725 23.96 -4.35 -64.66
N GLY A 726 22.69 -4.59 -64.31
CA GLY A 726 21.62 -3.58 -64.31
C GLY A 726 21.67 -2.55 -63.16
N GLY A 727 22.52 -2.73 -62.15
CA GLY A 727 22.79 -1.74 -61.11
C GLY A 727 21.72 -1.59 -60.00
N THR A 728 20.49 -2.05 -60.20
CA THR A 728 19.40 -2.07 -59.18
C THR A 728 18.91 -3.47 -58.81
N GLU A 729 19.41 -4.52 -59.45
CA GLU A 729 18.97 -5.89 -59.17
C GLU A 729 19.78 -6.48 -58.00
N GLY A 730 19.07 -7.06 -57.03
CA GLY A 730 19.62 -7.63 -55.79
C GLY A 730 19.50 -6.75 -54.54
N THR A 731 19.23 -7.41 -53.40
CA THR A 731 19.24 -6.79 -52.07
C THR A 731 20.66 -6.58 -51.61
N ASP A 732 20.99 -5.35 -51.21
CA ASP A 732 22.34 -5.02 -50.74
C ASP A 732 22.62 -5.59 -49.35
N ILE A 733 23.80 -6.21 -49.20
CA ILE A 733 24.28 -6.81 -47.95
C ILE A 733 25.75 -6.44 -47.67
N LEU A 734 26.29 -5.38 -48.30
CA LEU A 734 27.68 -4.96 -48.10
C LEU A 734 28.00 -4.65 -46.63
N ALA A 735 27.06 -3.98 -45.94
CA ALA A 735 27.14 -3.69 -44.50
C ALA A 735 26.70 -4.86 -43.61
N ALA A 736 25.60 -5.55 -43.96
CA ALA A 736 24.99 -6.56 -43.09
C ALA A 736 25.67 -7.93 -43.16
N ARG A 737 26.26 -8.29 -44.31
CA ARG A 737 26.90 -9.59 -44.63
C ARG A 737 26.00 -10.83 -44.42
N GLN A 738 24.69 -10.68 -44.15
CA GLN A 738 23.76 -11.78 -43.89
C GLN A 738 22.31 -11.47 -44.29
N PHE A 739 21.48 -12.51 -44.43
CA PHE A 739 20.05 -12.42 -44.76
C PHE A 739 19.23 -13.56 -44.11
N THR A 740 17.89 -13.43 -44.09
CA THR A 740 16.97 -14.40 -43.45
C THR A 740 15.82 -14.82 -44.37
N ILE A 741 15.35 -16.04 -44.20
CA ILE A 741 14.45 -16.75 -45.12
C ILE A 741 13.35 -17.48 -44.33
N ALA A 742 12.10 -17.39 -44.81
CA ALA A 742 10.90 -17.98 -44.20
C ALA A 742 10.26 -19.12 -45.03
N ALA A 743 10.91 -19.54 -46.13
CA ALA A 743 10.41 -20.52 -47.08
C ALA A 743 11.55 -21.41 -47.61
N ASN A 744 11.23 -22.37 -48.48
CA ASN A 744 12.18 -23.33 -49.03
C ASN A 744 12.61 -22.88 -50.45
N GLY A 745 13.91 -22.85 -50.78
CA GLY A 745 14.39 -22.38 -52.11
C GLY A 745 15.92 -22.24 -52.24
N ASP A 746 16.35 -21.67 -53.39
CA ASP A 746 17.74 -21.41 -53.82
C ASP A 746 18.08 -19.90 -53.88
N TYR A 747 19.36 -19.51 -53.76
CA TYR A 747 19.84 -18.12 -53.58
C TYR A 747 21.27 -17.85 -54.12
N THR A 748 21.59 -16.63 -54.61
CA THR A 748 22.89 -16.20 -55.22
C THR A 748 23.38 -14.83 -54.70
N VAL A 749 24.70 -14.56 -54.77
CA VAL A 749 25.43 -13.36 -54.29
C VAL A 749 26.47 -12.85 -55.34
N TYR A 750 26.71 -11.53 -55.42
CA TYR A 750 27.65 -10.82 -56.35
C TYR A 750 28.53 -9.78 -55.62
N ALA A 751 29.75 -9.51 -56.11
CA ALA A 751 30.74 -8.57 -55.53
C ALA A 751 31.58 -7.77 -56.56
N ARG A 752 32.12 -6.59 -56.19
CA ARG A 752 33.03 -5.73 -56.98
C ARG A 752 33.98 -4.87 -56.12
N ASP A 753 35.19 -4.56 -56.61
CA ASP A 753 36.21 -3.72 -55.93
C ASP A 753 36.31 -2.25 -56.44
N GLU A 754 37.38 -1.53 -56.07
CA GLU A 754 37.64 -0.11 -56.34
C GLU A 754 38.53 0.11 -57.57
N ALA A 755 39.47 -0.80 -57.83
CA ALA A 755 40.30 -0.81 -59.04
C ALA A 755 39.52 -1.22 -60.33
N GLY A 756 38.42 -1.97 -60.19
CA GLY A 756 37.43 -2.19 -61.26
C GLY A 756 36.90 -3.62 -61.48
N ASN A 757 37.23 -4.60 -60.62
CA ASN A 757 37.11 -6.06 -60.83
C ASN A 757 35.88 -6.70 -60.11
N GLU A 758 35.34 -7.85 -60.57
CA GLU A 758 33.98 -8.39 -60.22
C GLU A 758 33.90 -9.94 -60.02
N ALA A 759 32.89 -10.50 -59.27
CA ALA A 759 32.69 -11.97 -59.01
C ALA A 759 31.28 -12.42 -58.42
N VAL A 760 30.94 -13.75 -58.33
CA VAL A 760 29.62 -14.34 -57.85
C VAL A 760 29.61 -15.73 -57.08
N LYS A 761 28.52 -16.13 -56.34
CA LYS A 761 28.32 -17.44 -55.58
C LYS A 761 26.85 -17.84 -55.18
N ALA A 762 26.46 -19.12 -54.86
CA ALA A 762 25.04 -19.58 -54.57
C ALA A 762 24.75 -20.72 -53.51
N ILE A 763 23.49 -20.96 -53.02
CA ILE A 763 23.05 -21.89 -51.89
C ILE A 763 21.49 -22.25 -51.73
N THR A 764 21.02 -23.19 -50.84
CA THR A 764 19.61 -23.81 -50.75
C THR A 764 19.02 -24.23 -49.31
N LEU A 765 17.68 -24.21 -48.96
CA LEU A 765 17.05 -24.42 -47.55
C LEU A 765 15.56 -25.02 -47.33
N THR A 766 15.05 -25.43 -46.09
CA THR A 766 13.64 -26.02 -45.75
C THR A 766 12.91 -26.03 -44.27
N GLY A 767 11.55 -25.80 -44.04
CA GLY A 767 10.52 -26.39 -42.98
C GLY A 767 9.66 -25.60 -41.83
N ILE A 768 8.36 -25.96 -41.36
CA ILE A 768 7.39 -25.31 -40.28
C ILE A 768 6.13 -26.15 -39.60
N SER A 769 5.48 -25.86 -38.36
CA SER A 769 4.16 -26.46 -37.72
C SER A 769 3.41 -25.86 -36.37
N THR A 770 2.10 -26.18 -35.89
CA THR A 770 1.24 -25.59 -34.69
C THR A 770 0.06 -26.43 -33.81
N PRO A 771 -1.13 -25.99 -33.10
CA PRO A 771 -1.75 -26.46 -31.73
C PRO A 771 -3.37 -26.60 -31.31
N SER A 772 -3.91 -26.97 -30.05
CA SER A 772 -5.41 -26.95 -29.50
C SER A 772 -5.86 -27.26 -27.94
N SER A 773 -7.19 -27.29 -27.44
CA SER A 773 -7.84 -27.53 -26.01
C SER A 773 -9.44 -27.86 -25.88
N SER A 774 -10.40 -28.04 -24.85
CA SER A 774 -10.79 -28.07 -23.31
C SER A 774 -12.26 -28.77 -22.96
N ASN A 775 -13.18 -28.86 -21.89
CA ASN A 775 -13.57 -28.54 -20.39
C ASN A 775 -14.97 -29.18 -19.73
N VAL A 776 -15.43 -29.03 -18.39
CA VAL A 776 -16.86 -29.06 -17.66
C VAL A 776 -17.48 -30.20 -16.63
N GLY A 777 -18.32 -29.92 -15.52
CA GLY A 777 -19.43 -30.80 -14.83
C GLY A 777 -19.96 -30.71 -13.27
N ASP A 778 -21.25 -31.04 -12.82
CA ASP A 778 -21.92 -30.89 -11.39
C ASP A 778 -23.30 -31.69 -10.95
N ARG A 779 -23.85 -31.78 -9.64
CA ARG A 779 -25.26 -32.27 -9.09
C ARG A 779 -25.68 -32.40 -7.51
N PRO A 780 -27.01 -32.60 -7.05
CA PRO A 780 -27.65 -32.36 -5.65
C PRO A 780 -28.36 -33.48 -4.70
N ILE A 781 -29.29 -33.13 -3.71
CA ILE A 781 -29.56 -33.68 -2.30
C ILE A 781 -31.00 -34.29 -1.86
N THR A 782 -31.30 -34.64 -0.55
CA THR A 782 -32.52 -35.38 0.04
C THR A 782 -32.78 -35.25 1.60
N LEU A 783 -33.88 -35.80 2.20
CA LEU A 783 -34.62 -35.31 3.42
C LEU A 783 -34.70 -36.11 4.78
N GLU A 784 -33.88 -37.13 5.10
CA GLU A 784 -33.77 -37.68 6.50
C GLU A 784 -32.48 -37.17 7.17
N THR A 785 -32.26 -37.35 8.49
CA THR A 785 -30.89 -37.19 9.07
C THR A 785 -29.96 -38.20 8.41
N THR A 786 -29.27 -37.80 7.34
CA THR A 786 -28.64 -38.73 6.39
C THR A 786 -27.14 -38.48 6.33
N VAL A 787 -26.39 -39.49 6.79
CA VAL A 787 -24.94 -39.53 6.68
C VAL A 787 -24.57 -40.06 5.30
N LYS A 788 -24.18 -39.16 4.40
CA LYS A 788 -23.73 -39.44 3.03
C LYS A 788 -22.22 -39.40 2.97
N MET A 789 -21.63 -40.33 2.21
CA MET A 789 -20.19 -40.44 2.03
C MET A 789 -19.82 -39.98 0.62
N ASN A 790 -19.06 -38.90 0.53
CA ASN A 790 -18.57 -38.34 -0.72
C ASN A 790 -17.10 -38.76 -0.87
N GLN A 791 -16.81 -39.76 -1.71
CA GLN A 791 -15.49 -40.43 -1.74
C GLN A 791 -14.28 -39.51 -2.00
N GLY A 792 -14.49 -38.31 -2.58
CA GLY A 792 -13.48 -37.27 -2.75
C GLY A 792 -13.62 -36.02 -1.86
N ALA A 793 -14.66 -35.93 -1.02
CA ALA A 793 -15.03 -34.72 -0.26
C ALA A 793 -15.50 -35.00 1.19
N GLY A 794 -15.19 -36.17 1.75
CA GLY A 794 -15.49 -36.52 3.15
C GLY A 794 -16.93 -37.02 3.37
N ILE A 795 -17.53 -36.60 4.47
CA ILE A 795 -18.85 -37.03 4.93
C ILE A 795 -19.76 -35.80 5.06
N THR A 796 -20.96 -35.88 4.49
CA THR A 796 -22.04 -34.93 4.75
C THR A 796 -23.04 -35.57 5.72
N VAL A 797 -23.36 -34.89 6.81
CA VAL A 797 -24.48 -35.19 7.71
C VAL A 797 -25.55 -34.13 7.48
N LEU A 798 -26.52 -34.44 6.63
CA LEU A 798 -27.74 -33.64 6.52
C LEU A 798 -28.52 -33.82 7.81
N VAL A 799 -28.88 -32.72 8.49
CA VAL A 799 -29.56 -32.75 9.79
C VAL A 799 -31.07 -32.72 9.56
N GLY A 800 -31.75 -33.82 9.93
CA GLY A 800 -33.20 -33.89 9.93
C GLY A 800 -33.79 -33.19 11.16
N PRO A 801 -35.05 -32.69 11.09
CA PRO A 801 -35.68 -31.94 12.19
C PRO A 801 -35.77 -32.65 13.54
N THR A 802 -35.52 -33.96 13.62
CA THR A 802 -35.55 -34.74 14.86
C THR A 802 -34.28 -34.59 15.73
N ASP A 803 -33.15 -34.18 15.16
CA ASP A 803 -31.91 -33.92 15.90
C ASP A 803 -31.76 -32.44 16.31
N ILE A 804 -32.76 -31.60 15.98
CA ILE A 804 -32.85 -30.16 16.30
C ILE A 804 -33.78 -29.94 17.51
N LYS A 805 -33.43 -29.02 18.42
CA LYS A 805 -34.26 -28.63 19.57
C LYS A 805 -34.20 -27.13 19.80
N GLN A 806 -35.34 -26.45 19.81
CA GLN A 806 -35.38 -25.06 20.27
C GLN A 806 -35.14 -24.96 21.78
N VAL A 807 -34.26 -24.04 22.18
CA VAL A 807 -33.87 -23.77 23.58
C VAL A 807 -33.89 -22.27 23.80
N THR A 808 -34.60 -21.79 24.82
CA THR A 808 -34.56 -20.38 25.21
C THR A 808 -33.40 -20.15 26.18
N ARG A 809 -32.54 -19.19 25.86
CA ARG A 809 -31.45 -18.69 26.72
C ARG A 809 -31.99 -17.80 27.85
N SER A 810 -31.13 -17.46 28.82
CA SER A 810 -31.46 -16.60 29.97
C SER A 810 -31.72 -15.12 29.64
N ASP A 811 -31.40 -14.68 28.43
CA ASP A 811 -31.70 -13.36 27.86
C ASP A 811 -33.09 -13.29 27.20
N GLY A 812 -33.74 -14.45 26.98
CA GLY A 812 -35.00 -14.59 26.24
C GLY A 812 -34.84 -15.01 24.77
N THR A 813 -33.61 -15.08 24.26
CA THR A 813 -33.31 -15.48 22.87
C THR A 813 -33.60 -16.96 22.67
N VAL A 814 -34.32 -17.32 21.60
CA VAL A 814 -34.47 -18.72 21.18
C VAL A 814 -33.31 -19.09 20.28
N ILE A 815 -32.69 -20.25 20.53
CA ILE A 815 -31.66 -20.85 19.67
C ILE A 815 -32.06 -22.27 19.28
N GLU A 816 -31.69 -22.69 18.08
CA GLU A 816 -31.81 -24.08 17.65
C GLU A 816 -30.55 -24.86 18.05
N GLN A 817 -30.72 -25.79 18.99
CA GLN A 817 -29.65 -26.63 19.52
C GLN A 817 -29.65 -27.98 18.79
N VAL A 818 -28.62 -28.22 17.97
CA VAL A 818 -28.47 -29.47 17.21
C VAL A 818 -27.63 -30.47 18.00
N ILE A 819 -28.20 -31.65 18.26
CA ILE A 819 -27.56 -32.74 18.99
C ILE A 819 -27.74 -34.04 18.20
N LEU A 820 -26.74 -34.37 17.37
CA LEU A 820 -26.74 -35.61 16.58
C LEU A 820 -26.91 -36.84 17.48
N SER A 821 -27.78 -37.77 17.08
CA SER A 821 -27.95 -39.06 17.79
C SER A 821 -26.63 -39.87 17.93
N GLU A 822 -26.54 -40.71 18.95
CA GLU A 822 -25.40 -41.62 19.14
C GLU A 822 -25.17 -42.56 17.94
N ARG A 823 -26.27 -42.99 17.29
CA ARG A 823 -26.25 -43.77 16.05
C ARG A 823 -25.62 -42.98 14.91
N THR A 824 -25.95 -41.70 14.77
CA THR A 824 -25.37 -40.79 13.78
C THR A 824 -23.88 -40.61 14.02
N ARG A 825 -23.47 -40.31 15.27
CA ARG A 825 -22.06 -40.16 15.66
C ARG A 825 -21.22 -41.40 15.39
N LYS A 826 -21.72 -42.59 15.72
CA LYS A 826 -21.06 -43.88 15.42
C LYS A 826 -20.98 -44.13 13.91
N ARG A 827 -22.01 -43.80 13.13
CA ARG A 827 -22.01 -43.97 11.67
C ARG A 827 -21.00 -43.07 10.96
N VAL A 828 -20.74 -41.87 11.49
CA VAL A 828 -19.65 -41.00 11.01
C VAL A 828 -18.28 -41.64 11.27
N LEU A 829 -18.00 -42.12 12.48
CA LEU A 829 -16.72 -42.80 12.81
C LEU A 829 -16.52 -44.12 12.05
N GLU A 830 -17.60 -44.80 11.63
CA GLU A 830 -17.50 -45.93 10.69
C GLU A 830 -17.03 -45.46 9.31
N LEU A 831 -17.71 -44.47 8.72
CA LEU A 831 -17.46 -44.00 7.36
C LEU A 831 -16.15 -43.22 7.19
N LEU A 832 -15.60 -42.64 8.26
CA LEU A 832 -14.31 -41.95 8.22
C LEU A 832 -13.15 -42.88 7.81
N LYS A 833 -13.34 -44.21 7.91
CA LYS A 833 -12.34 -45.23 7.54
C LYS A 833 -12.20 -45.42 6.03
N ASP A 834 -13.21 -45.03 5.26
CA ASP A 834 -13.30 -45.26 3.82
C ASP A 834 -13.09 -43.97 2.99
N VAL A 835 -13.09 -42.79 3.63
CA VAL A 835 -12.88 -41.49 2.94
C VAL A 835 -11.39 -41.15 2.81
N LYS A 836 -11.03 -40.42 1.74
CA LYS A 836 -9.66 -39.96 1.50
C LYS A 836 -9.22 -38.84 2.46
N GLU A 837 -10.13 -37.91 2.76
CA GLU A 837 -9.90 -36.76 3.62
C GLU A 837 -10.88 -36.81 4.81
N PRO A 838 -10.44 -36.64 6.06
CA PRO A 838 -11.29 -36.75 7.26
C PRO A 838 -12.10 -35.47 7.52
N PHE A 839 -12.96 -35.11 6.56
CA PHE A 839 -13.86 -33.97 6.63
C PHE A 839 -15.29 -34.43 6.93
N VAL A 840 -15.97 -33.74 7.85
CA VAL A 840 -17.36 -34.00 8.24
C VAL A 840 -18.13 -32.69 8.21
N SER A 841 -18.96 -32.46 7.19
CA SER A 841 -19.92 -31.35 7.20
C SER A 841 -21.24 -31.76 7.84
N ILE A 842 -21.84 -30.84 8.59
CA ILE A 842 -23.10 -30.96 9.29
C ILE A 842 -24.00 -29.86 8.74
N GLU A 843 -24.81 -30.22 7.74
CA GLU A 843 -25.65 -29.32 6.95
C GLU A 843 -27.03 -29.22 7.61
N ILE A 844 -27.41 -28.01 8.02
CA ILE A 844 -28.63 -27.72 8.79
C ILE A 844 -29.52 -26.79 7.96
N ASP A 845 -30.37 -27.41 7.14
CA ASP A 845 -31.36 -26.70 6.31
C ASP A 845 -32.46 -26.05 7.19
N ASN A 846 -32.93 -24.88 6.78
CA ASN A 846 -34.23 -24.31 7.22
C ASN A 846 -34.34 -23.97 8.73
N ALA A 847 -33.23 -23.64 9.40
CA ALA A 847 -33.18 -23.17 10.79
C ALA A 847 -33.37 -21.65 10.96
N GLU A 848 -33.74 -21.22 12.17
CA GLU A 848 -33.80 -19.81 12.62
C GLU A 848 -32.41 -19.13 12.76
N GLN A 849 -32.41 -17.83 13.10
CA GLN A 849 -31.25 -16.91 13.07
C GLN A 849 -30.07 -17.27 14.00
N ALA A 850 -30.21 -18.26 14.89
CA ALA A 850 -29.16 -18.66 15.82
C ALA A 850 -29.15 -20.18 16.08
N VAL A 851 -28.02 -20.83 15.78
CA VAL A 851 -27.87 -22.29 15.86
C VAL A 851 -26.63 -22.69 16.66
N GLN A 852 -26.82 -23.60 17.64
CA GLN A 852 -25.76 -24.18 18.46
C GLN A 852 -25.65 -25.69 18.21
N ALA A 853 -24.68 -26.11 17.41
CA ALA A 853 -24.35 -27.52 17.25
C ALA A 853 -23.49 -28.00 18.44
N ARG A 854 -23.90 -29.09 19.11
CA ARG A 854 -23.25 -29.60 20.34
C ARG A 854 -22.70 -31.01 20.15
N PHE A 855 -21.45 -31.17 20.55
CA PHE A 855 -20.63 -32.35 20.33
C PHE A 855 -20.07 -32.85 21.68
N PRO A 856 -20.40 -34.08 22.09
CA PRO A 856 -19.69 -34.74 23.18
C PRO A 856 -18.19 -34.81 22.89
N ALA A 857 -17.35 -34.43 23.86
CA ALA A 857 -15.90 -34.35 23.64
C ALA A 857 -15.22 -35.72 23.55
N ASP A 858 -15.85 -36.78 24.07
CA ASP A 858 -15.44 -38.17 23.86
C ASP A 858 -15.46 -38.54 22.36
N TRP A 859 -16.50 -38.11 21.63
CA TRP A 859 -16.62 -38.31 20.17
C TRP A 859 -15.56 -37.52 19.38
N ILE A 860 -15.19 -36.32 19.85
CA ILE A 860 -14.10 -35.55 19.26
C ILE A 860 -12.75 -36.21 19.56
N ALA A 861 -12.54 -36.75 20.77
CA ALA A 861 -11.31 -37.45 21.15
C ALA A 861 -11.13 -38.78 20.38
N ASP A 862 -12.20 -39.56 20.22
CA ASP A 862 -12.21 -40.77 19.37
C ASP A 862 -11.88 -40.43 17.91
N MET A 863 -12.39 -39.31 17.39
CA MET A 863 -12.07 -38.83 16.05
C MET A 863 -10.61 -38.37 15.93
N ALA A 864 -10.11 -37.60 16.89
CA ALA A 864 -8.74 -37.04 16.89
C ALA A 864 -7.65 -38.11 17.04
N LYS A 865 -7.98 -39.23 17.68
CA LYS A 865 -7.08 -40.37 17.89
C LYS A 865 -6.69 -41.06 16.58
N ASP A 866 -7.67 -41.31 15.71
CA ASP A 866 -7.46 -41.98 14.43
C ASP A 866 -7.25 -40.97 13.27
N TYR A 867 -7.81 -39.76 13.39
CA TYR A 867 -7.79 -38.69 12.39
C TYR A 867 -7.46 -37.31 13.01
N PRO A 868 -6.22 -37.07 13.49
CA PRO A 868 -5.88 -35.83 14.21
C PRO A 868 -6.15 -34.55 13.40
N ASN A 869 -5.98 -34.58 12.08
CA ASN A 869 -6.20 -33.43 11.21
C ASN A 869 -7.68 -33.21 10.80
N ALA A 870 -8.62 -33.98 11.34
CA ALA A 870 -10.03 -33.93 10.91
C ALA A 870 -10.69 -32.57 11.12
N ILE A 871 -11.71 -32.30 10.30
CA ILE A 871 -12.46 -31.04 10.29
C ILE A 871 -13.95 -31.36 10.45
N ILE A 872 -14.60 -30.65 11.38
CA ILE A 872 -16.06 -30.60 11.52
C ILE A 872 -16.52 -29.25 10.95
N GLU A 873 -17.19 -29.26 9.80
CA GLU A 873 -17.95 -28.11 9.31
C GLU A 873 -19.38 -28.15 9.91
N VAL A 874 -19.87 -26.99 10.35
CA VAL A 874 -21.30 -26.78 10.65
C VAL A 874 -21.80 -25.72 9.68
N ARG A 875 -22.76 -26.09 8.82
CA ARG A 875 -23.23 -25.29 7.68
C ARG A 875 -24.71 -24.95 7.83
N LEU A 876 -25.03 -23.69 7.55
CA LEU A 876 -26.35 -23.05 7.67
C LEU A 876 -26.68 -22.34 6.36
N ASN A 877 -27.96 -21.98 6.17
CA ASN A 877 -28.48 -21.35 4.94
C ASN A 877 -27.59 -20.23 4.35
N ASN A 878 -27.00 -19.38 5.22
CA ASN A 878 -26.19 -18.20 4.86
C ASN A 878 -24.73 -18.24 5.39
N SER A 879 -24.30 -19.26 6.13
CA SER A 879 -22.96 -19.29 6.76
C SER A 879 -22.42 -20.68 7.06
N SER A 880 -21.12 -20.80 7.27
CA SER A 880 -20.52 -22.03 7.82
C SER A 880 -19.30 -21.76 8.72
N TYR A 881 -18.99 -22.73 9.58
CA TYR A 881 -17.80 -22.75 10.43
C TYR A 881 -17.09 -24.10 10.34
N GLN A 882 -15.80 -24.11 9.98
CA GLN A 882 -14.96 -25.30 9.88
C GLN A 882 -13.97 -25.37 11.04
N LEU A 883 -14.24 -26.26 11.99
CA LEU A 883 -13.41 -26.53 13.15
C LEU A 883 -12.44 -27.68 12.88
N ARG A 884 -11.13 -27.43 12.85
CA ARG A 884 -10.13 -28.52 12.91
C ARG A 884 -10.01 -29.04 14.33
N ILE A 885 -10.22 -30.33 14.55
CA ILE A 885 -10.33 -30.88 15.91
C ILE A 885 -9.02 -30.84 16.70
N SER A 886 -7.86 -30.87 16.03
CA SER A 886 -6.55 -30.66 16.68
C SER A 886 -6.32 -29.23 17.20
N ALA A 887 -7.15 -28.25 16.84
CA ALA A 887 -7.05 -26.88 17.34
C ALA A 887 -7.68 -26.72 18.74
N ILE A 888 -8.38 -27.74 19.26
CA ILE A 888 -8.97 -27.74 20.59
C ILE A 888 -8.21 -28.68 21.52
N ASP A 889 -7.50 -28.10 22.51
CA ASP A 889 -6.97 -28.86 23.63
C ASP A 889 -8.08 -29.19 24.64
N LEU A 890 -8.77 -30.31 24.38
CA LEU A 890 -9.80 -30.87 25.25
C LEU A 890 -9.31 -31.12 26.69
N THR A 891 -8.01 -31.43 26.88
CA THR A 891 -7.45 -31.74 28.20
C THR A 891 -7.27 -30.47 29.03
N SER A 892 -6.76 -29.41 28.41
CA SER A 892 -6.66 -28.08 29.03
C SER A 892 -8.04 -27.48 29.32
N LEU A 893 -9.03 -27.68 28.43
CA LEU A 893 -10.40 -27.22 28.66
C LEU A 893 -11.09 -27.99 29.80
N ALA A 894 -10.96 -29.31 29.85
CA ALA A 894 -11.48 -30.15 30.94
C ALA A 894 -10.93 -29.70 32.30
N LYS A 895 -9.60 -29.54 32.38
CA LYS A 895 -8.89 -29.05 33.55
C LYS A 895 -9.28 -27.61 33.97
N ARG A 896 -9.72 -26.77 33.04
CA ARG A 896 -10.19 -25.39 33.33
C ARG A 896 -11.66 -25.33 33.77
N LEU A 897 -12.43 -26.38 33.54
CA LEU A 897 -13.85 -26.53 33.90
C LEU A 897 -14.07 -27.50 35.09
N ASP A 898 -12.98 -27.95 35.72
CA ASP A 898 -12.95 -28.92 36.83
C ASP A 898 -13.72 -30.22 36.50
N ALA A 899 -13.49 -30.75 35.29
CA ALA A 899 -14.20 -31.87 34.70
C ALA A 899 -13.25 -32.88 34.03
N GLU A 900 -13.73 -34.09 33.76
CA GLU A 900 -13.06 -35.05 32.86
C GLU A 900 -13.44 -34.80 31.39
N VAL A 901 -12.62 -35.28 30.45
CA VAL A 901 -12.88 -35.11 29.01
C VAL A 901 -14.17 -35.80 28.56
N SER A 902 -14.65 -36.83 29.27
CA SER A 902 -15.95 -37.47 29.04
C SER A 902 -17.15 -36.57 29.34
N ASP A 903 -16.97 -35.58 30.22
CA ASP A 903 -18.05 -34.78 30.78
C ASP A 903 -18.20 -33.43 30.04
N LEU A 904 -17.23 -33.11 29.18
CA LEU A 904 -17.24 -31.95 28.29
C LEU A 904 -18.21 -32.12 27.12
N THR A 905 -18.96 -31.05 26.85
CA THR A 905 -19.59 -30.80 25.56
C THR A 905 -18.88 -29.62 24.88
N VAL A 906 -18.39 -29.80 23.66
CA VAL A 906 -17.94 -28.70 22.79
C VAL A 906 -19.12 -28.23 21.95
N SER A 907 -19.32 -26.93 21.84
CA SER A 907 -20.35 -26.34 20.99
C SER A 907 -19.77 -25.37 19.97
N ILE A 908 -20.31 -25.41 18.75
CA ILE A 908 -20.13 -24.39 17.72
C ILE A 908 -21.45 -23.63 17.63
N LEU A 909 -21.39 -22.30 17.84
CA LEU A 909 -22.51 -21.39 17.79
C LEU A 909 -22.30 -20.41 16.64
N GLN A 910 -23.33 -20.29 15.80
CA GLN A 910 -23.43 -19.32 14.71
C GLN A 910 -24.73 -18.55 14.90
N GLU A 911 -24.63 -17.22 14.96
CA GLU A 911 -25.73 -16.35 15.39
C GLU A 911 -25.73 -15.07 14.55
N GLN A 912 -26.82 -14.81 13.83
CA GLN A 912 -26.99 -13.55 13.10
C GLN A 912 -27.20 -12.43 14.11
N ALA A 913 -26.31 -11.44 14.10
CA ALA A 913 -26.38 -10.29 15.01
C ALA A 913 -27.59 -9.41 14.68
N GLY A 914 -28.11 -8.72 15.70
CA GLY A 914 -29.28 -7.86 15.58
C GLY A 914 -29.09 -6.68 14.62
N GLU A 915 -30.21 -6.14 14.13
CA GLU A 915 -30.21 -4.98 13.24
C GLU A 915 -29.63 -3.73 13.91
N ASP A 916 -29.55 -3.67 15.24
CA ASP A 916 -28.83 -2.65 16.00
C ASP A 916 -27.31 -2.72 15.76
N VAL A 917 -26.72 -3.93 15.79
CA VAL A 917 -25.32 -4.15 15.44
C VAL A 917 -25.08 -3.82 13.97
N ARG A 918 -26.02 -4.21 13.08
CA ARG A 918 -25.94 -3.92 11.65
C ARG A 918 -25.97 -2.41 11.38
N GLN A 919 -26.86 -1.67 12.04
CA GLN A 919 -26.95 -0.21 11.95
C GLN A 919 -25.71 0.51 12.50
N GLU A 920 -25.07 -0.01 13.54
CA GLU A 920 -23.82 0.54 14.05
C GLU A 920 -22.67 0.37 13.05
N ILE A 921 -22.56 -0.80 12.40
CA ILE A 921 -21.54 -1.03 11.36
C ILE A 921 -21.81 -0.15 10.12
N ASP A 922 -23.06 -0.01 9.68
CA ASP A 922 -23.42 0.95 8.61
C ASP A 922 -23.11 2.41 9.03
N ARG A 923 -23.33 2.80 10.30
CA ARG A 923 -22.97 4.12 10.84
C ARG A 923 -21.46 4.39 10.77
N ILE A 924 -20.65 3.40 11.14
CA ILE A 924 -19.18 3.47 11.00
C ILE A 924 -18.80 3.57 9.51
N GLY A 925 -19.46 2.78 8.65
CA GLY A 925 -19.26 2.75 7.20
C GLY A 925 -19.40 4.11 6.51
N VAL A 926 -20.38 4.92 6.92
CA VAL A 926 -20.55 6.32 6.43
C VAL A 926 -19.29 7.16 6.62
N SER A 927 -18.53 6.95 7.69
CA SER A 927 -17.29 7.70 7.96
C SER A 927 -16.04 7.12 7.27
N GLN A 928 -16.04 5.83 6.93
CA GLN A 928 -14.87 5.12 6.39
C GLN A 928 -14.97 4.77 4.89
N GLY A 929 -16.14 4.99 4.28
CA GLY A 929 -16.41 4.77 2.86
C GLY A 929 -16.83 3.34 2.52
N PHE A 930 -17.71 2.72 3.32
CA PHE A 930 -18.27 1.40 3.05
C PHE A 930 -19.73 1.25 3.52
N ALA A 931 -20.39 0.16 3.13
CA ALA A 931 -21.71 -0.25 3.66
C ALA A 931 -21.77 -1.77 3.87
N VAL A 932 -22.61 -2.23 4.80
CA VAL A 932 -22.82 -3.67 5.08
C VAL A 932 -23.51 -4.34 3.89
N PHE A 933 -22.86 -5.36 3.33
CA PHE A 933 -23.30 -6.07 2.12
C PHE A 933 -23.91 -7.44 2.41
N ALA A 934 -23.35 -8.17 3.38
CA ALA A 934 -23.85 -9.49 3.82
C ALA A 934 -24.37 -9.44 5.26
N ASP A 935 -24.91 -10.57 5.75
CA ASP A 935 -25.29 -10.71 7.16
C ASP A 935 -24.09 -10.51 8.10
N VAL A 936 -24.36 -10.06 9.32
CA VAL A 936 -23.38 -9.99 10.41
C VAL A 936 -23.53 -11.25 11.24
N ILE A 937 -22.53 -12.13 11.23
CA ILE A 937 -22.58 -13.42 11.91
C ILE A 937 -21.56 -13.44 13.06
N ASP A 938 -22.06 -13.71 14.26
CA ASP A 938 -21.27 -13.96 15.47
C ASP A 938 -20.92 -15.45 15.54
N TYR A 939 -19.63 -15.76 15.43
CA TYR A 939 -19.11 -17.12 15.42
C TYR A 939 -18.38 -17.41 16.73
N LYS A 940 -18.90 -18.36 17.52
CA LYS A 940 -18.36 -18.75 18.83
C LYS A 940 -18.09 -20.25 18.87
N VAL A 941 -17.03 -20.62 19.56
CA VAL A 941 -16.78 -22.01 20.00
C VAL A 941 -16.64 -21.99 21.51
N ALA A 942 -17.29 -22.91 22.20
CA ALA A 942 -17.25 -23.00 23.66
C ALA A 942 -17.20 -24.45 24.14
N ALA A 943 -16.60 -24.67 25.31
CA ALA A 943 -16.66 -25.92 26.04
C ALA A 943 -17.55 -25.76 27.28
N GLU A 944 -18.36 -26.77 27.58
CA GLU A 944 -19.38 -26.77 28.63
C GLU A 944 -19.22 -28.03 29.49
N ALA A 945 -19.10 -27.86 30.81
CA ALA A 945 -19.20 -28.94 31.81
C ALA A 945 -19.59 -28.36 33.17
N ASN A 946 -20.16 -29.18 34.06
CA ASN A 946 -20.53 -28.80 35.44
C ASN A 946 -21.41 -27.53 35.57
N GLY A 947 -22.16 -27.16 34.52
CA GLY A 947 -22.95 -25.93 34.45
C GLY A 947 -22.13 -24.65 34.20
N GLN A 948 -20.84 -24.78 33.89
CA GLN A 948 -19.96 -23.70 33.46
C GLN A 948 -19.74 -23.75 31.94
N THR A 949 -19.51 -22.58 31.35
CA THR A 949 -19.21 -22.43 29.91
C THR A 949 -17.91 -21.63 29.74
N LEU A 950 -17.00 -22.14 28.91
CA LEU A 950 -15.71 -21.52 28.62
C LEU A 950 -15.56 -21.32 27.10
N GLU A 951 -15.51 -20.07 26.68
CA GLU A 951 -15.34 -19.68 25.28
C GLU A 951 -13.89 -19.87 24.80
N VAL A 952 -13.72 -20.50 23.64
CA VAL A 952 -12.45 -20.61 22.91
C VAL A 952 -12.38 -19.44 21.92
N ARG A 953 -11.72 -18.35 22.33
CA ARG A 953 -11.64 -17.11 21.53
C ARG A 953 -10.57 -17.11 20.45
N ASP A 954 -9.47 -17.83 20.65
CA ASP A 954 -8.29 -17.83 19.80
C ASP A 954 -7.68 -19.23 19.78
N PHE A 955 -7.23 -19.68 18.60
CA PHE A 955 -6.72 -21.03 18.35
C PHE A 955 -5.18 -21.08 18.22
N GLY A 956 -4.47 -20.14 18.85
CA GLY A 956 -3.00 -20.11 18.90
C GLY A 956 -2.35 -19.84 17.54
N GLY A 957 -3.01 -19.07 16.67
CA GLY A 957 -2.61 -18.88 15.27
C GLY A 957 -3.07 -19.99 14.31
N SER A 958 -3.77 -21.03 14.79
CA SER A 958 -4.34 -22.07 13.92
C SER A 958 -5.54 -21.53 13.14
N TYR A 959 -5.39 -21.34 11.83
CA TYR A 959 -6.42 -20.83 10.94
C TYR A 959 -7.64 -21.75 10.82
N MET A 960 -8.81 -21.24 11.21
CA MET A 960 -10.11 -21.88 11.00
C MET A 960 -10.83 -21.18 9.84
N ILE A 961 -11.53 -21.94 9.00
CA ILE A 961 -12.32 -21.39 7.89
C ILE A 961 -13.73 -21.09 8.38
N ARG A 962 -14.28 -19.95 7.96
CA ARG A 962 -15.70 -19.60 8.04
C ARG A 962 -16.17 -19.21 6.64
N THR A 963 -17.45 -19.36 6.34
CA THR A 963 -17.99 -18.81 5.09
C THR A 963 -19.22 -17.95 5.35
N ILE A 964 -19.35 -16.84 4.60
CA ILE A 964 -20.53 -15.98 4.61
C ILE A 964 -21.06 -15.91 3.18
N LYS A 965 -22.32 -16.30 3.00
CA LYS A 965 -22.99 -16.33 1.69
C LYS A 965 -23.29 -14.92 1.18
N LEU A 966 -23.18 -14.72 -0.12
CA LEU A 966 -23.31 -13.42 -0.78
C LEU A 966 -24.51 -13.38 -1.73
N ASP A 967 -25.17 -12.23 -1.80
CA ASP A 967 -26.22 -11.96 -2.78
C ASP A 967 -25.64 -11.87 -4.21
N GLY A 968 -25.90 -12.92 -4.99
CA GLY A 968 -25.30 -13.15 -6.30
C GLY A 968 -25.61 -12.08 -7.37
N GLU A 969 -26.68 -11.27 -7.21
CA GLU A 969 -27.00 -10.22 -8.19
C GLU A 969 -25.99 -9.05 -8.18
N LYS A 970 -25.11 -8.97 -7.18
CA LYS A 970 -24.36 -7.74 -6.86
C LYS A 970 -22.83 -7.93 -6.74
N THR A 971 -22.29 -9.08 -7.14
CA THR A 971 -20.87 -9.45 -6.96
C THR A 971 -19.84 -8.61 -7.74
N ASN A 972 -20.26 -7.75 -8.69
CA ASN A 972 -19.40 -6.75 -9.35
C ASN A 972 -19.07 -5.55 -8.43
N ARG A 973 -18.78 -5.80 -7.15
CA ARG A 973 -18.54 -4.82 -6.08
C ARG A 973 -17.17 -5.05 -5.45
N ASN A 974 -16.66 -4.05 -4.74
CA ASN A 974 -15.37 -4.17 -4.06
C ASN A 974 -15.62 -4.69 -2.64
N LEU A 975 -15.89 -6.00 -2.58
CA LEU A 975 -16.27 -6.70 -1.36
C LEU A 975 -15.06 -7.03 -0.48
N VAL A 976 -15.22 -6.80 0.82
CA VAL A 976 -14.18 -6.95 1.83
C VAL A 976 -14.78 -7.62 3.06
N ALA A 977 -14.21 -8.75 3.48
CA ALA A 977 -14.55 -9.34 4.76
C ALA A 977 -13.96 -8.49 5.90
N VAL A 978 -14.73 -8.27 6.95
CA VAL A 978 -14.32 -7.50 8.12
C VAL A 978 -14.76 -8.15 9.42
N GLN A 979 -13.94 -7.96 10.45
CA GLN A 979 -14.29 -8.17 11.84
C GLN A 979 -14.94 -6.90 12.38
N TYR A 980 -16.02 -7.04 13.16
CA TYR A 980 -16.50 -5.99 14.05
C TYR A 980 -16.12 -6.30 15.50
N ILE A 981 -15.62 -5.30 16.22
CA ILE A 981 -15.23 -5.39 17.64
C ILE A 981 -16.14 -4.44 18.44
N PRO A 982 -17.24 -4.94 19.06
CA PRO A 982 -18.21 -4.09 19.74
C PRO A 982 -17.63 -3.27 20.91
N ALA A 983 -16.60 -3.80 21.59
CA ALA A 983 -16.01 -3.18 22.78
C ALA A 983 -15.37 -1.80 22.54
N ASN A 984 -15.00 -1.50 21.29
CA ASN A 984 -14.36 -0.24 20.90
C ASN A 984 -14.83 0.28 19.52
N GLY A 985 -15.98 -0.21 19.04
CA GLY A 985 -16.57 0.19 17.74
C GLY A 985 -15.67 -0.02 16.52
N THR A 986 -14.66 -0.89 16.61
CA THR A 986 -13.61 -0.98 15.57
C THR A 986 -13.96 -2.00 14.49
N ILE A 987 -13.63 -1.63 13.25
CA ILE A 987 -13.74 -2.48 12.05
C ILE A 987 -12.33 -2.81 11.56
N VAL A 988 -12.07 -4.10 11.32
CA VAL A 988 -10.74 -4.62 10.93
C VAL A 988 -10.86 -5.49 9.68
N PHE A 989 -9.97 -5.31 8.70
CA PHE A 989 -9.85 -6.22 7.56
C PHE A 989 -9.65 -7.67 8.00
N VAL A 990 -10.34 -8.59 7.32
CA VAL A 990 -10.23 -10.04 7.51
C VAL A 990 -9.76 -10.70 6.22
N PRO A 991 -8.77 -11.62 6.27
CA PRO A 991 -8.40 -12.47 5.13
C PRO A 991 -9.61 -13.22 4.60
N ALA A 992 -9.91 -13.02 3.32
CA ALA A 992 -10.98 -13.74 2.66
C ALA A 992 -10.77 -13.81 1.14
N GLN A 993 -11.27 -14.88 0.55
CA GLN A 993 -11.42 -15.07 -0.89
C GLN A 993 -12.90 -15.13 -1.26
N LEU A 994 -13.21 -14.86 -2.53
CA LEU A 994 -14.55 -15.13 -3.09
C LEU A 994 -14.50 -16.37 -3.99
N ASP A 995 -15.30 -17.39 -3.67
CA ASP A 995 -15.43 -18.60 -4.48
C ASP A 995 -16.90 -19.06 -4.57
N ILE A 996 -17.16 -20.07 -5.39
CA ILE A 996 -18.50 -20.68 -5.53
C ILE A 996 -18.65 -21.81 -4.51
N GLY A 997 -19.62 -21.64 -3.61
CA GLY A 997 -19.99 -22.60 -2.58
C GLY A 997 -20.67 -23.87 -3.15
N PRO A 998 -20.88 -24.91 -2.31
CA PRO A 998 -21.42 -26.20 -2.74
C PRO A 998 -22.83 -26.17 -3.33
N ASP A 999 -23.57 -25.07 -3.15
CA ASP A 999 -24.91 -24.85 -3.69
C ASP A 999 -24.94 -24.01 -4.98
N GLY A 1000 -23.76 -23.61 -5.49
CA GLY A 1000 -23.61 -22.76 -6.68
C GLY A 1000 -23.71 -21.26 -6.42
N THR A 1001 -23.87 -20.81 -5.16
CA THR A 1001 -23.85 -19.39 -4.80
C THR A 1001 -22.44 -18.91 -4.46
N THR A 1002 -22.19 -17.60 -4.46
CA THR A 1002 -20.87 -17.06 -4.08
C THR A 1002 -20.76 -16.98 -2.55
N GLU A 1003 -19.71 -17.56 -2.00
CA GLU A 1003 -19.35 -17.48 -0.58
C GLU A 1003 -18.07 -16.66 -0.40
N ALA A 1004 -18.05 -15.77 0.60
CA ALA A 1004 -16.83 -15.21 1.12
C ALA A 1004 -16.20 -16.20 2.10
N ILE A 1005 -15.04 -16.75 1.75
CA ILE A 1005 -14.32 -17.74 2.55
C ILE A 1005 -13.34 -16.99 3.47
N LEU A 1006 -13.75 -16.77 4.71
CA LEU A 1006 -12.99 -16.05 5.75
C LEU A 1006 -12.01 -17.00 6.43
N ASN A 1007 -10.73 -16.63 6.46
CA ASN A 1007 -9.66 -17.48 6.99
C ASN A 1007 -8.99 -16.83 8.21
N VAL A 1008 -9.45 -17.17 9.43
CA VAL A 1008 -9.02 -16.50 10.68
C VAL A 1008 -8.89 -17.45 11.89
N PRO A 1009 -7.88 -17.24 12.76
CA PRO A 1009 -7.58 -18.12 13.90
C PRO A 1009 -8.27 -17.69 15.21
N HIS A 1010 -9.31 -16.86 15.14
CA HIS A 1010 -10.05 -16.39 16.32
C HIS A 1010 -11.54 -16.26 16.03
N ASN A 1011 -12.34 -16.13 17.10
CA ASN A 1011 -13.79 -16.06 17.07
C ASN A 1011 -14.26 -14.62 17.33
N SER A 1012 -15.33 -14.19 16.63
CA SER A 1012 -15.82 -12.80 16.62
C SER A 1012 -17.12 -12.69 15.81
N LEU A 1013 -17.74 -11.50 15.86
CA LEU A 1013 -18.63 -11.01 14.82
C LEU A 1013 -17.83 -10.70 13.54
N TYR A 1014 -18.31 -11.25 12.42
CA TYR A 1014 -17.77 -11.03 11.08
C TYR A 1014 -18.89 -10.69 10.08
N THR A 1015 -18.57 -9.90 9.06
CA THR A 1015 -19.46 -9.62 7.93
C THR A 1015 -18.65 -9.32 6.66
N VAL A 1016 -19.35 -9.07 5.55
CA VAL A 1016 -18.76 -8.57 4.31
C VAL A 1016 -19.36 -7.20 4.02
N VAL A 1017 -18.49 -6.23 3.71
CA VAL A 1017 -18.86 -4.86 3.35
C VAL A 1017 -18.48 -4.55 1.90
N ASP A 1018 -19.26 -3.70 1.24
CA ASP A 1018 -18.90 -3.11 -0.05
C ASP A 1018 -18.19 -1.78 0.21
N VAL A 1019 -16.90 -1.70 -0.16
CA VAL A 1019 -16.03 -0.57 0.14
C VAL A 1019 -15.85 0.28 -1.11
N GLN A 1020 -16.03 1.60 -0.99
CA GLN A 1020 -15.78 2.51 -2.10
C GLN A 1020 -14.31 2.46 -2.52
N ALA A 1021 -14.05 2.11 -3.79
CA ALA A 1021 -12.70 1.94 -4.33
C ALA A 1021 -11.84 3.19 -4.11
N ARG A 1022 -10.81 3.07 -3.27
CA ARG A 1022 -9.93 4.16 -2.83
C ARG A 1022 -8.89 4.47 -3.90
N LYS A 1023 -8.62 5.77 -4.11
CA LYS A 1023 -7.71 6.25 -5.15
C LYS A 1023 -6.82 7.36 -4.60
N PHE A 1024 -5.57 7.40 -5.06
CA PHE A 1024 -4.60 8.38 -4.57
C PHE A 1024 -3.99 9.18 -5.73
N VAL A 1025 -3.95 10.51 -5.59
CA VAL A 1025 -3.53 11.46 -6.62
C VAL A 1025 -2.03 11.34 -6.90
N ASP A 1026 -1.24 11.10 -5.85
CA ASP A 1026 0.22 10.92 -5.91
C ASP A 1026 0.68 9.56 -6.45
N LEU A 1027 -0.26 8.64 -6.74
CA LEU A 1027 0.02 7.39 -7.45
C LEU A 1027 -0.22 7.49 -8.96
N ASN A 1028 -0.70 8.61 -9.50
CA ASN A 1028 -0.96 8.74 -10.94
C ASN A 1028 0.34 8.60 -11.77
N GLY A 1029 0.42 7.55 -12.58
CA GLY A 1029 1.62 7.18 -13.33
C GLY A 1029 2.66 6.38 -12.52
N TYR A 1030 2.44 6.14 -11.23
CA TYR A 1030 3.36 5.41 -10.37
C TYR A 1030 3.18 3.89 -10.50
N TRP A 1031 4.29 3.15 -10.59
CA TRP A 1031 4.30 1.71 -10.90
C TRP A 1031 3.46 0.86 -9.93
N ALA A 1032 3.43 1.23 -8.65
CA ALA A 1032 2.71 0.50 -7.60
C ALA A 1032 1.21 0.84 -7.50
N LYS A 1033 0.67 1.73 -8.35
CA LYS A 1033 -0.69 2.29 -8.21
C LYS A 1033 -1.75 1.22 -7.99
N ALA A 1034 -1.85 0.25 -8.91
CA ALA A 1034 -2.89 -0.79 -8.87
C ALA A 1034 -2.74 -1.75 -7.68
N ASP A 1035 -1.53 -1.93 -7.14
CA ASP A 1035 -1.30 -2.78 -5.97
C ASP A 1035 -1.67 -2.06 -4.66
N VAL A 1036 -1.35 -0.77 -4.55
CA VAL A 1036 -1.69 0.06 -3.39
C VAL A 1036 -3.19 0.38 -3.34
N GLU A 1037 -3.79 0.79 -4.47
CA GLU A 1037 -5.23 1.08 -4.53
C GLU A 1037 -6.07 -0.18 -4.25
N HIS A 1038 -5.60 -1.38 -4.61
CA HIS A 1038 -6.23 -2.66 -4.24
C HIS A 1038 -6.22 -2.90 -2.73
N LEU A 1039 -5.06 -2.78 -2.06
CA LEU A 1039 -4.97 -2.97 -0.60
C LEU A 1039 -5.70 -1.88 0.20
N ALA A 1040 -5.75 -0.65 -0.31
CA ALA A 1040 -6.54 0.42 0.31
C ALA A 1040 -8.05 0.21 0.13
N SER A 1041 -8.46 -0.29 -1.05
CA SER A 1041 -9.85 -0.66 -1.31
C SER A 1041 -10.28 -1.91 -0.51
N LYS A 1042 -9.34 -2.78 -0.12
CA LYS A 1042 -9.56 -3.85 0.87
C LYS A 1042 -9.36 -3.41 2.34
N LEU A 1043 -9.38 -2.11 2.65
CA LEU A 1043 -9.22 -1.53 4.01
C LEU A 1043 -7.93 -1.90 4.78
N LEU A 1044 -6.98 -2.59 4.15
CA LEU A 1044 -5.76 -3.08 4.79
C LEU A 1044 -4.69 -1.98 4.92
N VAL A 1045 -4.64 -1.06 3.95
CA VAL A 1045 -3.65 0.01 3.82
C VAL A 1045 -4.32 1.38 3.78
N ASN A 1046 -3.80 2.35 4.54
CA ASN A 1046 -4.30 3.73 4.53
C ASN A 1046 -3.27 4.70 3.90
N GLY A 1047 -3.78 5.78 3.31
CA GLY A 1047 -2.96 6.90 2.87
C GLY A 1047 -2.40 7.72 4.04
N VAL A 1048 -1.51 8.66 3.73
CA VAL A 1048 -1.08 9.71 4.67
C VAL A 1048 -2.04 10.90 4.71
N ALA A 1049 -2.91 11.02 3.70
CA ALA A 1049 -4.13 11.81 3.70
C ALA A 1049 -5.22 11.05 2.90
N ALA A 1050 -6.43 11.61 2.83
CA ALA A 1050 -7.57 10.98 2.16
C ALA A 1050 -7.33 10.69 0.66
N ASP A 1051 -6.50 11.50 0.00
CA ASP A 1051 -6.20 11.45 -1.45
C ASP A 1051 -4.71 11.24 -1.77
N ARG A 1052 -3.86 11.01 -0.76
CA ARG A 1052 -2.39 10.90 -0.89
C ARG A 1052 -1.84 9.70 -0.12
N PHE A 1053 -1.03 8.86 -0.77
CA PHE A 1053 -0.47 7.64 -0.17
C PHE A 1053 0.94 7.80 0.44
N GLY A 1054 1.79 8.63 -0.18
CA GLY A 1054 3.21 8.76 0.14
C GLY A 1054 4.06 7.56 -0.32
N PRO A 1055 4.07 7.18 -1.61
CA PRO A 1055 4.67 5.94 -2.10
C PRO A 1055 6.19 5.80 -1.87
N VAL A 1056 6.91 6.92 -1.88
CA VAL A 1056 8.37 6.97 -1.76
C VAL A 1056 8.87 7.06 -0.32
N GLY A 1057 8.02 7.40 0.65
CA GLY A 1057 8.41 7.46 2.06
C GLY A 1057 8.80 6.08 2.58
N THR A 1058 9.81 6.00 3.44
CA THR A 1058 10.20 4.76 4.13
C THR A 1058 9.08 4.27 5.05
N ILE A 1059 9.01 2.96 5.25
CA ILE A 1059 8.12 2.35 6.26
C ILE A 1059 8.92 1.90 7.49
N THR A 1060 8.36 2.07 8.69
CA THR A 1060 8.97 1.64 9.95
C THR A 1060 8.77 0.14 10.23
N ARG A 1061 9.62 -0.43 11.09
CA ARG A 1061 9.45 -1.82 11.57
C ARG A 1061 8.08 -2.04 12.22
N ALA A 1062 7.58 -1.09 13.00
CA ALA A 1062 6.26 -1.18 13.62
C ALA A 1062 5.11 -1.13 12.59
N GLU A 1063 5.14 -0.18 11.64
CA GLU A 1063 4.13 -0.10 10.58
C GLU A 1063 4.07 -1.39 9.75
N PHE A 1064 5.21 -1.91 9.29
CA PHE A 1064 5.21 -3.14 8.49
C PHE A 1064 4.71 -4.34 9.31
N THR A 1065 5.08 -4.43 10.59
CA THR A 1065 4.58 -5.48 11.49
C THR A 1065 3.06 -5.37 11.68
N ALA A 1066 2.53 -4.17 11.92
CA ALA A 1066 1.10 -3.95 12.09
C ALA A 1066 0.29 -4.18 10.80
N LEU A 1067 0.85 -3.85 9.62
CA LEU A 1067 0.25 -4.18 8.33
C LEU A 1067 0.23 -5.69 8.09
N LEU A 1068 1.30 -6.42 8.42
CA LEU A 1068 1.32 -7.88 8.29
C LEU A 1068 0.34 -8.56 9.24
N ILE A 1069 0.26 -8.12 10.51
CA ILE A 1069 -0.69 -8.65 11.50
C ILE A 1069 -2.14 -8.46 11.07
N ARG A 1070 -2.48 -7.26 10.57
CA ARG A 1070 -3.80 -7.00 9.98
C ARG A 1070 -4.04 -7.83 8.73
N GLY A 1071 -3.04 -7.93 7.85
CA GLY A 1071 -3.12 -8.70 6.60
C GLY A 1071 -3.27 -10.20 6.82
N LEU A 1072 -2.76 -10.72 7.93
CA LEU A 1072 -2.93 -12.10 8.37
C LEU A 1072 -4.21 -12.34 9.20
N GLY A 1073 -4.97 -11.30 9.57
CA GLY A 1073 -6.16 -11.43 10.42
C GLY A 1073 -5.86 -12.05 11.79
N LEU A 1074 -4.72 -11.72 12.40
CA LEU A 1074 -4.36 -12.24 13.72
C LEU A 1074 -4.99 -11.42 14.85
N SER A 1075 -5.49 -12.12 15.87
CA SER A 1075 -6.10 -11.49 17.05
C SER A 1075 -5.06 -10.70 17.83
N VAL A 1076 -5.37 -9.45 18.15
CA VAL A 1076 -4.55 -8.58 18.99
C VAL A 1076 -5.22 -8.44 20.36
N LYS A 1077 -4.54 -8.92 21.40
CA LYS A 1077 -4.94 -8.73 22.81
C LYS A 1077 -4.46 -7.36 23.30
N GLU A 1078 -5.07 -6.81 24.34
CA GLU A 1078 -4.51 -5.62 25.00
C GLU A 1078 -3.08 -5.92 25.48
N SER A 1079 -2.14 -5.03 25.17
CA SER A 1079 -0.74 -5.22 25.53
C SER A 1079 -0.53 -4.86 27.00
N GLU A 1080 -0.01 -5.80 27.79
CA GLU A 1080 0.49 -5.50 29.15
C GLU A 1080 1.73 -4.58 29.09
N GLY A 1081 2.45 -4.60 27.97
CA GLY A 1081 3.56 -3.69 27.61
C GLY A 1081 4.82 -3.81 28.46
N GLY A 1082 5.97 -3.38 27.91
CA GLY A 1082 7.26 -3.32 28.61
C GLY A 1082 7.89 -4.66 29.06
N ALA A 1083 7.11 -5.74 29.18
CA ALA A 1083 7.53 -7.03 29.72
C ALA A 1083 8.52 -7.80 28.84
N ARG A 1084 8.65 -7.42 27.55
CA ARG A 1084 9.51 -8.10 26.57
C ARG A 1084 10.45 -7.18 25.79
N PHE A 1085 10.05 -5.94 25.54
CA PHE A 1085 10.92 -4.91 24.94
C PHE A 1085 10.74 -3.57 25.67
N ALA A 1086 11.85 -2.92 26.01
CA ALA A 1086 11.85 -1.66 26.75
C ALA A 1086 11.42 -0.45 25.87
N ASP A 1087 11.51 -0.58 24.55
CA ASP A 1087 11.09 0.42 23.57
C ASP A 1087 9.70 0.15 22.97
N VAL A 1088 8.86 -0.68 23.63
CA VAL A 1088 7.45 -0.91 23.28
C VAL A 1088 6.55 -0.66 24.51
N PRO A 1089 6.07 0.58 24.72
CA PRO A 1089 5.12 0.92 25.78
C PRO A 1089 3.73 0.32 25.52
N ALA A 1090 3.00 -0.08 26.57
CA ALA A 1090 1.63 -0.62 26.47
C ALA A 1090 0.66 0.27 25.66
N SER A 1091 0.79 1.59 25.82
CA SER A 1091 -0.04 2.60 25.18
C SER A 1091 0.36 2.96 23.74
N ALA A 1092 1.43 2.37 23.19
CA ALA A 1092 1.81 2.61 21.81
C ALA A 1092 0.84 1.89 20.86
N TRP A 1093 0.37 2.57 19.81
CA TRP A 1093 -0.65 2.04 18.88
C TRP A 1093 -0.27 0.71 18.20
N TYR A 1094 1.03 0.40 18.13
CA TYR A 1094 1.56 -0.84 17.57
C TYR A 1094 1.81 -1.95 18.61
N ALA A 1095 1.71 -1.69 19.91
CA ALA A 1095 2.17 -2.60 20.97
C ALA A 1095 1.53 -4.00 20.86
N SER A 1096 0.21 -4.06 20.86
CA SER A 1096 -0.54 -5.32 20.70
C SER A 1096 -0.26 -6.05 19.39
N ALA A 1097 0.08 -5.34 18.31
CA ALA A 1097 0.47 -5.96 17.04
C ALA A 1097 1.91 -6.52 17.10
N VAL A 1098 2.84 -5.83 17.76
CA VAL A 1098 4.19 -6.35 18.01
C VAL A 1098 4.14 -7.58 18.91
N ASP A 1099 3.32 -7.56 19.97
CA ASP A 1099 3.15 -8.72 20.86
C ASP A 1099 2.54 -9.92 20.12
N ALA A 1100 1.48 -9.73 19.32
CA ALA A 1100 0.90 -10.78 18.49
C ALA A 1100 1.91 -11.35 17.47
N ALA A 1101 2.73 -10.48 16.86
CA ALA A 1101 3.77 -10.88 15.91
C ALA A 1101 4.93 -11.65 16.56
N VAL A 1102 5.25 -11.37 17.82
CA VAL A 1102 6.29 -12.09 18.56
C VAL A 1102 5.76 -13.38 19.19
N ALA A 1103 4.50 -13.41 19.63
CA ALA A 1103 3.82 -14.63 20.06
C ALA A 1103 3.69 -15.64 18.91
N SER A 1104 3.41 -15.16 17.69
CA SER A 1104 3.31 -15.97 16.47
C SER A 1104 4.67 -16.25 15.79
N GLY A 1105 5.78 -15.82 16.38
CA GLY A 1105 7.14 -16.02 15.84
C GLY A 1105 7.49 -15.24 14.56
N LEU A 1106 6.57 -14.44 14.02
CA LEU A 1106 6.72 -13.66 12.79
C LEU A 1106 7.85 -12.63 12.88
N VAL A 1107 7.97 -11.96 14.02
CA VAL A 1107 9.03 -10.95 14.26
C VAL A 1107 9.83 -11.26 15.52
N SER A 1108 10.99 -10.63 15.62
CA SER A 1108 11.86 -10.69 16.80
C SER A 1108 12.49 -9.33 17.05
N GLY A 1109 12.88 -9.09 18.30
CA GLY A 1109 13.68 -7.92 18.67
C GLY A 1109 15.06 -7.95 18.02
N ILE A 1110 15.74 -6.79 18.04
CA ILE A 1110 17.06 -6.59 17.43
C ILE A 1110 18.23 -6.89 18.38
N GLY A 1111 17.93 -7.34 19.61
CA GLY A 1111 18.89 -7.54 20.70
C GLY A 1111 18.67 -6.54 21.84
N GLY A 1112 19.41 -6.71 22.95
CA GLY A 1112 19.43 -5.74 24.06
C GLY A 1112 18.07 -5.44 24.73
N GLY A 1113 17.06 -6.30 24.58
CA GLY A 1113 15.69 -6.01 25.05
C GLY A 1113 14.97 -4.95 24.23
N ARG A 1114 15.32 -4.76 22.95
CA ARG A 1114 14.72 -3.78 22.04
C ARG A 1114 14.04 -4.40 20.82
N PHE A 1115 12.94 -3.80 20.40
CA PHE A 1115 12.25 -4.08 19.13
C PHE A 1115 12.62 -3.08 18.03
N ALA A 1116 13.00 -1.84 18.37
CA ALA A 1116 13.20 -0.73 17.45
C ALA A 1116 11.95 -0.49 16.54
N PRO A 1117 10.82 -0.01 17.11
CA PRO A 1117 9.57 0.15 16.37
C PRO A 1117 9.61 1.25 15.31
N ASN A 1118 10.21 2.41 15.64
CA ASN A 1118 10.19 3.61 14.81
C ASN A 1118 11.29 3.62 13.74
N ASP A 1119 12.24 2.68 13.80
CA ASP A 1119 13.35 2.58 12.86
C ASP A 1119 12.83 2.10 11.48
N PRO A 1120 13.25 2.71 10.36
CA PRO A 1120 12.93 2.23 9.01
C PRO A 1120 13.38 0.78 8.79
N ILE A 1121 12.51 -0.05 8.21
CA ILE A 1121 12.83 -1.46 7.96
C ILE A 1121 13.62 -1.63 6.65
N THR A 1122 14.74 -2.37 6.69
CA THR A 1122 15.51 -2.68 5.47
C THR A 1122 14.85 -3.80 4.65
N ARG A 1123 15.15 -3.85 3.35
CA ARG A 1123 14.58 -4.86 2.44
C ARG A 1123 14.95 -6.30 2.86
N GLU A 1124 16.14 -6.54 3.40
CA GLU A 1124 16.49 -7.88 3.92
C GLU A 1124 15.78 -8.23 5.24
N GLN A 1125 15.51 -7.26 6.12
CA GLN A 1125 14.68 -7.47 7.32
C GLN A 1125 13.23 -7.79 6.92
N MET A 1126 12.67 -7.06 5.94
CA MET A 1126 11.33 -7.32 5.41
C MET A 1126 11.23 -8.72 4.80
N ALA A 1127 12.26 -9.18 4.08
CA ALA A 1127 12.32 -10.53 3.55
C ALA A 1127 12.29 -11.61 4.65
N VAL A 1128 13.01 -11.43 5.75
CA VAL A 1128 12.97 -12.38 6.89
C VAL A 1128 11.60 -12.43 7.55
N VAL A 1129 10.92 -11.29 7.71
CA VAL A 1129 9.56 -11.27 8.26
C VAL A 1129 8.56 -11.96 7.31
N ILE A 1130 8.70 -11.78 5.98
CA ILE A 1130 7.88 -12.47 4.98
C ILE A 1130 8.18 -13.99 4.92
N GLY A 1131 9.46 -14.41 5.01
CA GLY A 1131 9.82 -15.83 5.05
C GLY A 1131 9.29 -16.56 6.28
N ARG A 1132 9.27 -15.87 7.43
CA ARG A 1132 8.59 -16.35 8.65
C ARG A 1132 7.07 -16.40 8.46
N ALA A 1133 6.46 -15.41 7.80
CA ALA A 1133 5.03 -15.41 7.50
C ALA A 1133 4.61 -16.56 6.56
N LEU A 1134 5.39 -16.84 5.51
CA LEU A 1134 5.21 -18.01 4.65
C LEU A 1134 5.29 -19.32 5.45
N THR A 1135 6.26 -19.42 6.36
CA THR A 1135 6.42 -20.61 7.21
C THR A 1135 5.24 -20.77 8.17
N PHE A 1136 4.76 -19.67 8.76
CA PHE A 1136 3.60 -19.63 9.66
C PHE A 1136 2.29 -20.00 8.97
N THR A 1137 2.07 -19.59 7.72
CA THR A 1137 0.90 -20.02 6.92
C THR A 1137 1.06 -21.41 6.27
N GLY A 1138 2.11 -22.17 6.60
CA GLY A 1138 2.37 -23.49 6.02
C GLY A 1138 2.86 -23.49 4.56
N HIS A 1139 3.09 -22.32 3.98
CA HIS A 1139 3.60 -22.10 2.62
C HIS A 1139 5.14 -21.95 2.57
N GLY A 1140 5.84 -22.34 3.63
CA GLY A 1140 7.29 -22.26 3.75
C GLY A 1140 7.97 -23.62 3.65
N SER A 1141 8.98 -23.72 2.78
CA SER A 1141 9.84 -24.89 2.65
C SER A 1141 10.65 -25.13 3.93
N GLY A 1142 10.16 -25.99 4.82
CA GLY A 1142 10.87 -26.45 6.01
C GLY A 1142 12.00 -27.42 5.66
N GLY A 1143 13.05 -26.94 5.01
CA GLY A 1143 14.21 -27.74 4.61
C GLY A 1143 15.37 -26.88 4.10
N ASP A 1144 16.59 -27.41 4.25
CA ASP A 1144 17.84 -26.70 3.99
C ASP A 1144 17.91 -26.11 2.57
N GLY A 1145 18.08 -24.79 2.47
CA GLY A 1145 18.08 -24.07 1.20
C GLY A 1145 19.20 -24.53 0.28
N GLN A 1146 18.84 -25.10 -0.88
CA GLN A 1146 19.78 -25.40 -1.95
C GLN A 1146 20.33 -24.09 -2.53
N GLU A 1147 21.57 -23.74 -2.19
CA GLU A 1147 22.19 -22.49 -2.64
C GLU A 1147 22.29 -22.40 -4.18
N GLY A 1148 22.01 -21.21 -4.72
CA GLY A 1148 22.40 -20.80 -6.07
C GLY A 1148 21.26 -20.41 -7.01
N GLY A 1149 20.09 -21.06 -6.92
CA GLY A 1149 19.05 -21.01 -7.97
C GLY A 1149 18.57 -19.61 -8.40
N ARG A 1150 18.21 -18.74 -7.45
CA ARG A 1150 17.78 -17.35 -7.74
C ARG A 1150 18.61 -16.24 -7.10
N LEU A 1151 19.49 -16.54 -6.12
CA LEU A 1151 20.48 -15.54 -5.66
C LEU A 1151 21.40 -15.10 -6.82
N ALA A 1152 21.66 -15.98 -7.80
CA ALA A 1152 22.41 -15.64 -9.00
C ALA A 1152 21.74 -14.55 -9.88
N ALA A 1153 20.44 -14.28 -9.71
CA ALA A 1153 19.72 -13.24 -10.45
C ALA A 1153 19.85 -11.83 -9.84
N PHE A 1154 20.48 -11.70 -8.66
CA PHE A 1154 20.78 -10.39 -8.05
C PHE A 1154 22.26 -10.06 -8.20
N THR A 1155 22.54 -8.85 -8.70
CA THR A 1155 23.92 -8.37 -8.96
C THR A 1155 24.69 -8.06 -7.67
N ASP A 1156 24.00 -7.80 -6.57
CA ASP A 1156 24.52 -7.49 -5.23
C ASP A 1156 24.27 -8.60 -4.19
N ARG A 1157 23.99 -9.84 -4.65
CA ARG A 1157 23.65 -11.00 -3.81
C ARG A 1157 24.62 -11.28 -2.66
N ASP A 1158 25.89 -10.90 -2.84
CA ASP A 1158 26.98 -11.16 -1.88
C ASP A 1158 26.96 -10.14 -0.73
N SER A 1159 26.24 -9.01 -0.90
CA SER A 1159 25.92 -8.02 0.14
C SER A 1159 24.71 -8.42 1.02
N ILE A 1160 23.99 -9.49 0.69
CA ILE A 1160 22.85 -9.97 1.49
C ILE A 1160 23.38 -10.65 2.76
N SER A 1161 22.95 -10.19 3.92
CA SER A 1161 23.39 -10.73 5.20
C SER A 1161 23.12 -12.24 5.32
N SER A 1162 24.07 -13.01 5.86
CA SER A 1162 23.97 -14.48 5.98
C SER A 1162 22.73 -14.95 6.76
N TRP A 1163 22.21 -14.15 7.70
CA TRP A 1163 20.97 -14.44 8.44
C TRP A 1163 19.69 -14.19 7.62
N ALA A 1164 19.77 -13.44 6.52
CA ALA A 1164 18.65 -13.13 5.65
C ALA A 1164 18.59 -13.99 4.38
N LYS A 1165 19.73 -14.52 3.89
CA LYS A 1165 19.85 -15.24 2.60
C LYS A 1165 18.76 -16.29 2.36
N ALA A 1166 18.46 -17.14 3.34
CA ALA A 1166 17.44 -18.19 3.21
C ALA A 1166 16.02 -17.62 2.97
N ALA A 1167 15.63 -16.57 3.69
CA ALA A 1167 14.33 -15.93 3.53
C ALA A 1167 14.24 -15.09 2.23
N VAL A 1168 15.36 -14.50 1.79
CA VAL A 1168 15.44 -13.84 0.48
C VAL A 1168 15.26 -14.85 -0.66
N VAL A 1169 15.92 -16.01 -0.60
CA VAL A 1169 15.69 -17.13 -1.54
C VAL A 1169 14.21 -17.51 -1.54
N GLN A 1170 13.65 -17.87 -0.38
CA GLN A 1170 12.26 -18.29 -0.22
C GLN A 1170 11.27 -17.28 -0.81
N ALA A 1171 11.37 -16.00 -0.44
CA ALA A 1171 10.43 -14.95 -0.86
C ALA A 1171 10.60 -14.55 -2.35
N SER A 1172 11.77 -14.79 -2.96
CA SER A 1172 12.02 -14.57 -4.39
C SER A 1172 11.80 -15.79 -5.27
N GLU A 1173 11.78 -17.01 -4.72
CA GLU A 1173 11.32 -18.23 -5.42
C GLU A 1173 9.82 -18.17 -5.71
N VAL A 1174 9.02 -17.77 -4.72
CA VAL A 1174 7.57 -17.57 -4.86
C VAL A 1174 7.21 -16.21 -5.50
N GLY A 1175 8.20 -15.38 -5.82
CA GLY A 1175 8.03 -14.16 -6.62
C GLY A 1175 7.41 -12.96 -5.89
N ILE A 1176 7.22 -13.04 -4.57
CA ILE A 1176 6.76 -11.95 -3.71
C ILE A 1176 7.77 -10.79 -3.78
N ILE A 1177 9.01 -11.08 -3.42
CA ILE A 1177 10.11 -10.12 -3.47
C ILE A 1177 10.84 -10.26 -4.79
N LYS A 1178 10.98 -9.13 -5.49
CA LYS A 1178 11.72 -9.00 -6.74
C LYS A 1178 12.84 -7.97 -6.54
N GLY A 1179 13.85 -8.05 -7.41
CA GLY A 1179 14.87 -7.01 -7.51
C GLY A 1179 14.27 -5.68 -7.97
N ILE A 1180 15.05 -4.61 -7.80
CA ILE A 1180 14.78 -3.30 -8.40
C ILE A 1180 15.28 -3.27 -9.85
N GLU A 1181 15.00 -2.18 -10.58
CA GLU A 1181 15.14 -2.14 -12.05
C GLU A 1181 16.58 -2.30 -12.58
N ASP A 1182 17.59 -2.05 -11.74
CA ASP A 1182 19.02 -2.25 -12.03
C ASP A 1182 19.51 -3.70 -11.81
N GLY A 1183 18.62 -4.61 -11.41
CA GLY A 1183 18.94 -6.01 -11.13
C GLY A 1183 19.47 -6.29 -9.71
N ARG A 1184 19.53 -5.29 -8.82
CA ARG A 1184 19.90 -5.49 -7.41
C ARG A 1184 18.74 -6.00 -6.55
N PHE A 1185 19.07 -6.71 -5.48
CA PHE A 1185 18.18 -6.96 -4.35
C PHE A 1185 18.08 -5.74 -3.42
N ALA A 1186 19.18 -4.99 -3.26
CA ALA A 1186 19.34 -3.84 -2.37
C ALA A 1186 19.06 -4.18 -0.88
N PRO A 1187 19.85 -5.06 -0.23
CA PRO A 1187 19.52 -5.63 1.08
C PRO A 1187 19.45 -4.60 2.21
N THR A 1188 20.42 -3.68 2.24
CA THR A 1188 20.58 -2.66 3.30
C THR A 1188 19.77 -1.38 3.05
N GLU A 1189 19.15 -1.23 1.87
CA GLU A 1189 18.27 -0.08 1.60
C GLU A 1189 16.94 -0.22 2.36
N TYR A 1190 16.41 0.92 2.81
CA TYR A 1190 15.11 0.98 3.49
C TYR A 1190 13.96 0.76 2.51
N ALA A 1191 12.99 -0.06 2.90
CA ALA A 1191 11.81 -0.32 2.08
C ALA A 1191 10.86 0.88 2.09
N THR A 1192 10.36 1.28 0.92
CA THR A 1192 9.32 2.33 0.82
C THR A 1192 7.93 1.77 1.13
N ARG A 1193 6.99 2.65 1.49
CA ARG A 1193 5.56 2.31 1.70
C ARG A 1193 4.95 1.62 0.48
N ALA A 1194 5.32 2.02 -0.74
CA ALA A 1194 4.89 1.34 -1.97
C ALA A 1194 5.49 -0.07 -2.11
N GLN A 1195 6.80 -0.24 -1.84
CA GLN A 1195 7.43 -1.57 -1.86
C GLN A 1195 6.79 -2.51 -0.83
N ALA A 1196 6.55 -2.01 0.39
CA ALA A 1196 5.92 -2.76 1.47
C ALA A 1196 4.50 -3.23 1.11
N ALA A 1197 3.65 -2.33 0.60
CA ALA A 1197 2.30 -2.66 0.16
C ALA A 1197 2.28 -3.70 -0.97
N VAL A 1198 3.19 -3.57 -1.95
CA VAL A 1198 3.32 -4.52 -3.06
C VAL A 1198 3.78 -5.90 -2.60
N MET A 1199 4.76 -5.97 -1.69
CA MET A 1199 5.22 -7.24 -1.12
C MET A 1199 4.15 -7.89 -0.25
N LEU A 1200 3.42 -7.11 0.56
CA LEU A 1200 2.31 -7.60 1.36
C LEU A 1200 1.17 -8.14 0.48
N LYS A 1201 0.77 -7.42 -0.58
CA LYS A 1201 -0.25 -7.88 -1.53
C LYS A 1201 0.14 -9.22 -2.14
N ARG A 1202 1.36 -9.33 -2.68
CA ARG A 1202 1.85 -10.58 -3.30
C ARG A 1202 1.94 -11.73 -2.31
N PHE A 1203 2.33 -11.46 -1.06
CA PHE A 1203 2.32 -12.47 0.00
C PHE A 1203 0.90 -12.97 0.25
N LEU A 1204 -0.06 -12.08 0.48
CA LEU A 1204 -1.45 -12.44 0.76
C LEU A 1204 -2.14 -13.13 -0.44
N GLN A 1205 -1.85 -12.73 -1.68
CA GLN A 1205 -2.30 -13.46 -2.87
C GLN A 1205 -1.67 -14.85 -2.98
N TYR A 1206 -0.37 -15.00 -2.66
CA TYR A 1206 0.34 -16.28 -2.73
C TYR A 1206 -0.12 -17.29 -1.67
N VAL A 1207 -0.52 -16.82 -0.48
CA VAL A 1207 -1.07 -17.69 0.59
C VAL A 1207 -2.60 -17.77 0.56
N HIS A 1208 -3.25 -17.29 -0.51
CA HIS A 1208 -4.71 -17.35 -0.72
C HIS A 1208 -5.54 -16.64 0.38
N PHE A 1209 -5.06 -15.48 0.85
CA PHE A 1209 -5.71 -14.64 1.86
C PHE A 1209 -6.42 -13.40 1.28
N ILE A 1210 -6.10 -13.05 0.02
CA ILE A 1210 -6.86 -12.10 -0.82
C ILE A 1210 -6.81 -12.57 -2.27
N ASP A 1211 -7.77 -12.10 -3.06
CA ASP A 1211 -7.76 -12.14 -4.53
C ASP A 1211 -6.79 -11.11 -5.13
#